data_AF-A0A9E1Y4F0-F1
#
_entry.id   AF-A0A9E1Y4F0-F1
#
_cell.length_a   1.000
_cell.length_b   1.000
_cell.length_c   1.000
_cell.angle_alpha   90.00
_cell.angle_beta   90.00
_cell.angle_gamma   90.00
#
_symmetry.space_group_name_H-M   'P 1'
#
loop_
_entity.id
_entity.type
_entity.pdbx_description
1 polymer ?
#
loop_
_entity_poly.entity_id
_entity_poly.type
_entity_poly.pdbx_seq_one_letter_code
_entity_poly.pdbx_strand_id
1 'polypeptide(L)'
;MNRLILKTFFVLCVCISTAQYSHAIISSGLIDKPNGSISRALCFTPQLNDEFFAENLEKIKRENPSLYQRMLIPKSMYKTSKVGDLQTFFVNVDDGNGNSETVELVTELLAKGDHSAIWADTTKIGSAITATEAATYLKAFEENTPGASRDSTKGIYDLLLEYFGDVPNKDGDGIVDYVFADLPPGIGGYFSPLDQTDQTGSNKRDVLYIDIFMNDEYSKSVIAHEAQHLIHSNYTNKGSKFNEGLSEMAIIICGYGDVGVSFSRYLSNVGDIGWNWEQAGVHYDMGALFVLYFVEQLGDESLKVFQNINASGFTAFQQLLAYYNTGLTTESWFSNWFIANYLNDKTIDAAYGYTYPVGKAKPTAWHLSGQVESEIKSIKEHDVNYIYYSSSADSLPITFTSSGGHTPIYKSIEFTDTDVLINDVTDNEEYIVYNDTSTINSVVFMVANNDKYFTNDVNYQYFSTGKNTGGWTATKLITYDDGEVDVFEYSGGSFGYLGSGNNSEGEGWAVDFDPIVGENQLIGFGANLGFAQDFGGSTIPQTADKDFNIHIWKKTDDNGGVVDIIPPILFDGKESGVSGIGDINVDLTTFKDDLTNLGEIVVGIVDDDTIGTYFGMNNSGENHTYAYNYNGNGKISSMANFSVGGSSLDGWNFMFRTTWLLKNSTTPKLHAGFMQHSIFTDELKIYIIGNSIVDSENTTVIINNAGNGQVVSNSALANNDSILVSNYRLNASGPLDINVSGNYLYSSTIFDTTFNYNVNYTLSSKGGEITSRDSVYRVTIPENSLDENLYLITGMGAFGQKSDEMQLAKDFNFGPIYTIGPVGKKLANGAKIAFRLNNVDINKVSIGYWDGELWRELPSFLSEDGLSIIGVG
;
A
#
# COMPACT_ATOMS: atom_id res chain seq x y z
N MET A 1 -30.52 -8.14 -60.19
CA MET A 1 -30.18 -9.33 -61.02
C MET A 1 -28.67 -9.49 -60.93
N ASN A 2 -28.18 -10.08 -59.85
CA ASN A 2 -27.96 -11.51 -59.67
C ASN A 2 -26.86 -12.11 -60.56
N ARG A 3 -25.87 -12.69 -59.88
CA ARG A 3 -25.03 -13.82 -60.31
C ARG A 3 -24.05 -13.57 -61.45
N LEU A 4 -22.95 -12.86 -61.18
CA LEU A 4 -21.64 -13.20 -61.78
C LEU A 4 -20.42 -12.57 -61.08
N ILE A 5 -20.45 -12.37 -59.75
CA ILE A 5 -19.28 -11.89 -58.97
C ILE A 5 -19.14 -12.80 -57.74
N LEU A 6 -18.93 -14.08 -57.99
CA LEU A 6 -18.65 -15.07 -56.96
C LEU A 6 -17.87 -16.24 -57.58
N LYS A 7 -16.65 -16.00 -58.10
CA LYS A 7 -15.70 -17.08 -58.47
C LYS A 7 -14.25 -16.68 -58.83
N THR A 8 -13.76 -15.50 -58.49
CA THR A 8 -12.37 -15.09 -58.83
C THR A 8 -11.50 -14.72 -57.62
N PHE A 9 -11.81 -15.25 -56.43
CA PHE A 9 -10.98 -15.08 -55.23
C PHE A 9 -10.56 -16.44 -54.65
N PHE A 10 -9.99 -17.29 -55.51
CA PHE A 10 -9.28 -18.48 -55.09
C PHE A 10 -7.98 -18.56 -55.89
N VAL A 11 -6.88 -18.81 -55.17
CA VAL A 11 -5.51 -19.07 -55.66
C VAL A 11 -4.67 -17.80 -55.89
N LEU A 12 -3.84 -17.42 -54.90
CA LEU A 12 -2.39 -17.68 -54.91
C LEU A 12 -1.71 -16.89 -53.77
N CYS A 13 -1.42 -17.53 -52.63
CA CYS A 13 -0.30 -17.18 -51.76
C CYS A 13 -0.03 -18.35 -50.81
N VAL A 14 0.95 -19.17 -51.19
CA VAL A 14 1.63 -20.14 -50.35
C VAL A 14 3.07 -19.67 -50.28
N CYS A 15 3.52 -19.23 -49.09
CA CYS A 15 4.75 -19.67 -48.42
C CYS A 15 5.21 -18.72 -47.30
N ILE A 16 5.26 -19.28 -46.09
CA ILE A 16 6.14 -18.97 -44.95
C ILE A 16 5.80 -17.74 -44.10
N SER A 17 4.99 -17.96 -43.06
CA SER A 17 5.43 -17.79 -41.67
C SER A 17 4.55 -18.63 -40.75
N THR A 18 5.11 -19.72 -40.26
CA THR A 18 4.66 -20.35 -39.02
C THR A 18 5.05 -19.42 -37.87
N ALA A 19 4.09 -18.73 -37.30
CA ALA A 19 4.15 -18.26 -35.92
C ALA A 19 2.73 -18.39 -35.36
N GLN A 20 2.57 -19.39 -34.50
CA GLN A 20 1.33 -19.68 -33.80
C GLN A 20 0.94 -18.46 -32.95
N TYR A 21 -0.23 -17.88 -33.19
CA TYR A 21 -0.98 -17.24 -32.11
C TYR A 21 -1.62 -18.36 -31.28
N SER A 22 -0.79 -18.98 -30.44
CA SER A 22 -1.25 -19.70 -29.26
C SER A 22 -0.76 -18.88 -28.07
N HIS A 23 -1.57 -17.92 -27.62
CA HIS A 23 -1.34 -17.30 -26.32
C HIS A 23 -1.47 -18.39 -25.27
N ALA A 24 -0.45 -18.48 -24.42
CA ALA A 24 -0.41 -19.45 -23.33
C ALA A 24 -1.50 -19.09 -22.33
N ILE A 25 -2.35 -20.07 -22.02
CA ILE A 25 -3.22 -20.02 -20.87
C ILE A 25 -2.28 -20.05 -19.66
N ILE A 26 -2.17 -18.96 -18.91
CA ILE A 26 -1.68 -19.06 -17.53
C ILE A 26 -2.76 -19.84 -16.78
N SER A 27 -2.43 -21.08 -16.46
CA SER A 27 -3.21 -21.89 -15.54
C SER A 27 -2.79 -21.52 -14.11
N SER A 28 -3.41 -20.49 -13.54
CA SER A 28 -3.58 -20.44 -12.09
C SER A 28 -4.81 -21.31 -11.76
N GLY A 29 -4.57 -22.59 -11.50
CA GLY A 29 -5.62 -23.55 -11.16
C GLY A 29 -6.21 -23.25 -9.78
N LEU A 30 -7.52 -23.01 -9.76
CA LEU A 30 -8.45 -23.01 -8.63
C LEU A 30 -8.08 -22.08 -7.45
N ILE A 31 -8.58 -20.85 -7.50
CA ILE A 31 -9.36 -20.40 -6.34
C ILE A 31 -10.77 -20.90 -6.60
N ASP A 32 -10.98 -22.19 -6.32
CA ASP A 32 -12.28 -22.55 -5.78
C ASP A 32 -12.51 -21.55 -4.65
N LYS A 33 -13.60 -20.79 -4.70
CA LYS A 33 -14.27 -20.49 -3.45
C LYS A 33 -14.45 -21.86 -2.78
N PRO A 34 -13.82 -22.18 -1.64
CA PRO A 34 -14.69 -22.78 -0.66
C PRO A 34 -15.80 -21.75 -0.46
N ASN A 35 -17.05 -22.21 -0.48
CA ASN A 35 -18.07 -21.41 0.17
C ASN A 35 -17.50 -20.96 1.53
N GLY A 36 -17.40 -19.64 1.70
CA GLY A 36 -16.71 -19.03 2.84
C GLY A 36 -15.21 -18.90 2.59
N SER A 37 -14.68 -17.69 2.81
CA SER A 37 -13.34 -17.55 3.36
C SER A 37 -13.18 -18.64 4.42
N ILE A 38 -12.17 -19.53 4.34
CA ILE A 38 -11.82 -20.29 5.55
C ILE A 38 -11.09 -19.27 6.44
N SER A 39 -11.89 -18.33 6.96
CA SER A 39 -11.56 -17.61 8.18
C SER A 39 -11.37 -18.69 9.22
N ARG A 40 -10.34 -18.55 10.03
CA ARG A 40 -10.25 -19.21 11.34
C ARG A 40 -11.66 -19.32 11.92
N ALA A 41 -12.14 -20.54 12.19
CA ALA A 41 -13.44 -20.71 12.79
C ALA A 41 -13.39 -20.06 14.19
N LEU A 42 -14.29 -19.11 14.45
CA LEU A 42 -14.26 -18.24 15.62
C LEU A 42 -15.11 -18.81 16.77
N CYS A 43 -14.87 -18.31 17.99
CA CYS A 43 -15.73 -18.60 19.14
C CYS A 43 -17.05 -17.84 19.01
N PHE A 44 -18.19 -18.51 19.21
CA PHE A 44 -19.51 -17.84 19.17
C PHE A 44 -19.92 -17.24 20.53
N THR A 45 -19.22 -17.55 21.62
CA THR A 45 -19.54 -17.06 22.99
C THR A 45 -19.66 -15.55 23.11
N PRO A 46 -18.82 -14.69 22.50
CA PRO A 46 -18.98 -13.23 22.57
C PRO A 46 -20.34 -12.71 22.10
N GLN A 47 -21.00 -13.43 21.19
CA GLN A 47 -22.30 -13.05 20.64
C GLN A 47 -23.47 -13.49 21.54
N LEU A 48 -23.23 -14.44 22.47
CA LEU A 48 -24.22 -15.04 23.34
C LEU A 48 -24.46 -14.21 24.61
N ASN A 49 -24.99 -13.00 24.44
CA ASN A 49 -25.36 -12.09 25.52
C ASN A 49 -26.87 -12.13 25.84
N ASP A 50 -27.29 -11.42 26.89
CA ASP A 50 -28.69 -11.38 27.35
C ASP A 50 -29.67 -10.88 26.26
N GLU A 51 -29.23 -9.94 25.42
CA GLU A 51 -30.03 -9.41 24.31
C GLU A 51 -30.25 -10.47 23.23
N PHE A 52 -29.19 -11.16 22.81
CA PHE A 52 -29.27 -12.29 21.88
C PHE A 52 -30.24 -13.36 22.39
N PHE A 53 -30.12 -13.78 23.65
CA PHE A 53 -31.00 -14.81 24.21
C PHE A 53 -32.47 -14.37 24.25
N ALA A 54 -32.74 -13.11 24.60
CA ALA A 54 -34.09 -12.57 24.63
C ALA A 54 -34.72 -12.51 23.22
N GLU A 55 -33.97 -11.98 22.24
CA GLU A 55 -34.42 -11.88 20.84
C GLU A 55 -34.65 -13.26 20.22
N ASN A 56 -33.69 -14.17 20.41
CA ASN A 56 -33.78 -15.53 19.89
C ASN A 56 -34.97 -16.28 20.49
N LEU A 57 -35.23 -16.14 21.79
CA LEU A 57 -36.39 -16.78 22.43
C LEU A 57 -37.72 -16.26 21.87
N GLU A 58 -37.86 -14.95 21.63
CA GLU A 58 -39.07 -14.41 20.99
C GLU A 58 -39.20 -14.82 19.52
N LYS A 59 -38.08 -14.96 18.79
CA LYS A 59 -38.06 -15.57 17.44
C LYS A 59 -38.59 -17.00 17.48
N ILE A 60 -38.04 -17.85 18.35
CA ILE A 60 -38.45 -19.27 18.49
C ILE A 60 -39.93 -19.36 18.89
N LYS A 61 -40.39 -18.52 19.82
CA LYS A 61 -41.80 -18.48 20.23
C LYS A 61 -42.75 -18.14 19.08
N ARG A 62 -42.33 -17.30 18.13
CA ARG A 62 -43.10 -16.93 16.94
C ARG A 62 -43.03 -17.98 15.85
N GLU A 63 -41.84 -18.50 15.56
CA GLU A 63 -41.55 -19.31 14.37
C GLU A 63 -41.59 -20.81 14.64
N ASN A 64 -41.24 -21.25 15.85
CA ASN A 64 -41.34 -22.64 16.29
C ASN A 64 -41.97 -22.76 17.69
N PRO A 65 -43.29 -22.48 17.83
CA PRO A 65 -43.98 -22.57 19.11
C PRO A 65 -43.86 -23.94 19.79
N SER A 66 -43.68 -25.01 19.01
CA SER A 66 -43.51 -26.36 19.55
C SER A 66 -42.19 -26.54 20.30
N LEU A 67 -41.10 -26.00 19.77
CA LEU A 67 -39.78 -26.00 20.42
C LEU A 67 -39.82 -25.12 21.66
N TYR A 68 -40.43 -23.92 21.57
CA TYR A 68 -40.62 -23.04 22.71
C TYR A 68 -41.34 -23.75 23.87
N GLN A 69 -42.42 -24.50 23.61
CA GLN A 69 -43.11 -25.27 24.66
C GLN A 69 -42.21 -26.34 25.29
N ARG A 70 -41.29 -26.97 24.54
CA ARG A 70 -40.33 -27.92 25.08
C ARG A 70 -39.24 -27.22 25.92
N MET A 71 -38.78 -26.04 25.50
CA MET A 71 -37.82 -25.22 26.26
C MET A 71 -38.36 -24.73 27.61
N LEU A 72 -39.69 -24.62 27.76
CA LEU A 72 -40.33 -24.28 29.04
C LEU A 72 -40.32 -25.42 30.07
N ILE A 73 -40.08 -26.66 29.64
CA ILE A 73 -40.11 -27.83 30.50
C ILE A 73 -38.68 -28.13 30.95
N PRO A 74 -38.36 -28.11 32.27
CA PRO A 74 -37.03 -28.47 32.74
C PRO A 74 -36.67 -29.90 32.30
N LYS A 75 -35.57 -30.08 31.57
CA LYS A 75 -35.14 -31.42 31.14
C LYS A 75 -34.69 -32.26 32.35
N SER A 76 -35.22 -33.47 32.46
CA SER A 76 -34.62 -34.50 33.33
C SER A 76 -33.48 -35.17 32.58
N MET A 77 -32.24 -34.82 32.90
CA MET A 77 -31.05 -35.45 32.32
C MET A 77 -30.51 -36.55 33.24
N TYR A 78 -29.84 -37.55 32.65
CA TYR A 78 -29.25 -38.64 33.43
C TYR A 78 -28.10 -38.11 34.31
N LYS A 79 -28.23 -38.27 35.63
CA LYS A 79 -27.12 -38.02 36.58
C LYS A 79 -26.01 -39.07 36.50
N THR A 80 -26.30 -40.22 35.89
CA THR A 80 -25.36 -41.33 35.71
C THR A 80 -25.55 -41.91 34.31
N SER A 81 -24.94 -41.26 33.33
CA SER A 81 -24.87 -41.72 31.94
C SER A 81 -23.79 -42.81 31.74
N LYS A 82 -23.97 -43.66 30.73
CA LYS A 82 -22.98 -44.63 30.23
C LYS A 82 -22.85 -44.50 28.71
N VAL A 83 -21.71 -44.92 28.16
CA VAL A 83 -21.46 -44.92 26.70
C VAL A 83 -22.59 -45.65 25.97
N GLY A 84 -23.10 -45.03 24.90
CA GLY A 84 -24.26 -45.44 24.11
C GLY A 84 -25.61 -44.91 24.60
N ASP A 85 -25.66 -44.20 25.73
CA ASP A 85 -26.90 -43.52 26.16
C ASP A 85 -27.23 -42.35 25.22
N LEU A 86 -28.53 -42.13 25.00
CA LEU A 86 -29.04 -41.00 24.21
C LEU A 86 -29.52 -39.87 25.14
N GLN A 87 -29.17 -38.63 24.80
CA GLN A 87 -29.57 -37.42 25.51
C GLN A 87 -29.88 -36.29 24.53
N THR A 88 -30.82 -35.41 24.88
CA THR A 88 -31.10 -34.22 24.06
C THR A 88 -30.53 -32.95 24.68
N PHE A 89 -29.97 -32.09 23.83
CA PHE A 89 -29.44 -30.77 24.19
C PHE A 89 -30.13 -29.69 23.36
N PHE A 90 -30.27 -28.49 23.91
CA PHE A 90 -30.59 -27.31 23.11
C PHE A 90 -29.28 -26.74 22.56
N VAL A 91 -29.15 -26.68 21.23
CA VAL A 91 -27.89 -26.35 20.53
C VAL A 91 -28.19 -25.33 19.43
N ASN A 92 -27.28 -24.39 19.21
CA ASN A 92 -27.31 -23.54 18.02
C ASN A 92 -26.53 -24.23 16.89
N VAL A 93 -27.20 -24.53 15.79
CA VAL A 93 -26.67 -25.27 14.64
C VAL A 93 -26.80 -24.45 13.36
N ASP A 94 -26.14 -24.87 12.27
CA ASP A 94 -26.36 -24.29 10.94
C ASP A 94 -27.81 -24.52 10.46
N ASP A 95 -28.48 -23.46 9.99
CA ASP A 95 -29.82 -23.52 9.41
C ASP A 95 -29.83 -23.94 7.92
N GLY A 96 -28.64 -24.17 7.35
CA GLY A 96 -28.42 -24.55 5.95
C GLY A 96 -28.52 -23.39 4.96
N ASN A 97 -28.76 -22.17 5.43
CA ASN A 97 -28.79 -20.93 4.65
C ASN A 97 -27.71 -19.94 5.09
N GLY A 98 -26.73 -20.40 5.88
CA GLY A 98 -25.64 -19.58 6.40
C GLY A 98 -26.02 -18.74 7.63
N ASN A 99 -27.09 -19.08 8.34
CA ASN A 99 -27.41 -18.50 9.66
C ASN A 99 -27.43 -19.59 10.74
N SER A 100 -27.65 -19.18 11.99
CA SER A 100 -27.85 -20.09 13.11
C SER A 100 -29.33 -20.34 13.39
N GLU A 101 -29.69 -21.57 13.76
CA GLU A 101 -30.96 -21.91 14.40
C GLU A 101 -30.75 -22.69 15.70
N THR A 102 -31.60 -22.43 16.70
CA THR A 102 -31.61 -23.25 17.92
C THR A 102 -32.50 -24.47 17.73
N VAL A 103 -31.96 -25.66 17.98
CA VAL A 103 -32.66 -26.93 17.86
C VAL A 103 -32.61 -27.73 19.16
N GLU A 104 -33.51 -28.71 19.29
CA GLU A 104 -33.35 -29.78 20.27
C GLU A 104 -32.65 -30.96 19.60
N LEU A 105 -31.34 -31.05 19.78
CA LEU A 105 -30.47 -32.04 19.15
C LEU A 105 -30.50 -33.36 19.93
N VAL A 106 -30.60 -34.49 19.22
CA VAL A 106 -30.47 -35.83 19.82
C VAL A 106 -29.02 -36.30 19.67
N THR A 107 -28.38 -36.58 20.80
CA THR A 107 -26.95 -36.94 20.88
C THR A 107 -26.77 -38.31 21.53
N GLU A 108 -25.66 -38.98 21.20
CA GLU A 108 -25.21 -40.23 21.83
C GLU A 108 -23.88 -40.00 22.57
N LEU A 109 -23.76 -40.57 23.77
CA LEU A 109 -22.52 -40.55 24.55
C LEU A 109 -21.50 -41.53 23.95
N LEU A 110 -20.45 -41.00 23.32
CA LEU A 110 -19.41 -41.79 22.65
C LEU A 110 -18.26 -42.18 23.59
N ALA A 111 -17.88 -41.30 24.51
CA ALA A 111 -16.81 -41.52 25.46
C ALA A 111 -17.09 -40.82 26.78
N LYS A 112 -16.66 -41.39 27.90
CA LYS A 112 -16.85 -40.83 29.24
C LYS A 112 -15.65 -41.13 30.12
N GLY A 113 -15.13 -40.10 30.77
CA GLY A 113 -14.08 -40.18 31.78
C GLY A 113 -14.61 -39.82 33.17
N ASP A 114 -13.70 -39.42 34.04
CA ASP A 114 -13.99 -39.06 35.43
C ASP A 114 -14.52 -37.62 35.56
N HIS A 115 -14.22 -36.76 34.59
CA HIS A 115 -14.54 -35.32 34.56
C HIS A 115 -15.21 -34.85 33.26
N SER A 116 -15.26 -35.69 32.23
CA SER A 116 -15.68 -35.32 30.88
C SER A 116 -16.62 -36.35 30.25
N ALA A 117 -17.59 -35.88 29.48
CA ALA A 117 -18.48 -36.71 28.67
C ALA A 117 -18.56 -36.18 27.23
N ILE A 118 -18.30 -37.06 26.25
CA ILE A 118 -18.28 -36.72 24.82
C ILE A 118 -19.58 -37.15 24.17
N TRP A 119 -20.43 -36.19 23.85
CA TRP A 119 -21.70 -36.38 23.16
C TRP A 119 -21.56 -35.96 21.70
N ALA A 120 -22.19 -36.70 20.79
CA ALA A 120 -22.21 -36.34 19.37
C ALA A 120 -23.61 -36.44 18.78
N ASP A 121 -23.92 -35.57 17.81
CA ASP A 121 -25.12 -35.68 17.00
C ASP A 121 -25.25 -37.08 16.39
N THR A 122 -26.33 -37.78 16.74
CA THR A 122 -26.62 -39.13 16.24
C THR A 122 -26.62 -39.25 14.71
N THR A 123 -26.92 -38.17 13.99
CA THR A 123 -26.96 -38.16 12.52
C THR A 123 -25.57 -38.05 11.87
N LYS A 124 -24.55 -37.68 12.66
CA LYS A 124 -23.17 -37.43 12.20
C LYS A 124 -22.17 -38.48 12.69
N ILE A 125 -22.60 -39.39 13.56
CA ILE A 125 -21.77 -40.51 14.03
C ILE A 125 -21.46 -41.47 12.86
N GLY A 126 -20.19 -41.76 12.67
CA GLY A 126 -19.65 -42.60 11.60
C GLY A 126 -19.39 -41.87 10.28
N SER A 127 -19.84 -40.62 10.14
CA SER A 127 -19.56 -39.78 8.97
C SER A 127 -18.63 -38.61 9.28
N ALA A 128 -18.85 -37.90 10.39
CA ALA A 128 -18.05 -36.74 10.81
C ALA A 128 -17.28 -37.01 12.12
N ILE A 129 -17.79 -37.88 12.99
CA ILE A 129 -17.08 -38.30 14.21
C ILE A 129 -17.27 -39.81 14.46
N THR A 130 -16.24 -40.45 15.00
CA THR A 130 -16.21 -41.85 15.37
C THR A 130 -15.94 -42.03 16.87
N ALA A 131 -16.26 -43.21 17.40
CA ALA A 131 -15.94 -43.55 18.79
C ALA A 131 -14.42 -43.50 19.07
N THR A 132 -13.57 -43.75 18.06
CA THR A 132 -12.11 -43.66 18.18
C THR A 132 -11.65 -42.21 18.33
N GLU A 133 -12.23 -41.29 17.56
CA GLU A 133 -11.95 -39.85 17.70
C GLU A 133 -12.45 -39.34 19.05
N ALA A 134 -13.66 -39.71 19.47
CA ALA A 134 -14.18 -39.37 20.79
C ALA A 134 -13.27 -39.85 21.94
N ALA A 135 -12.67 -41.04 21.83
CA ALA A 135 -11.69 -41.53 22.80
C ALA A 135 -10.39 -40.71 22.77
N THR A 136 -9.97 -40.23 21.59
CA THR A 136 -8.81 -39.33 21.45
C THR A 136 -9.06 -37.98 22.12
N TYR A 137 -10.25 -37.40 21.94
CA TYR A 137 -10.65 -36.17 22.61
C TYR A 137 -10.69 -36.35 24.12
N LEU A 138 -11.33 -37.42 24.61
CA LEU A 138 -11.38 -37.71 26.05
C LEU A 138 -9.98 -37.81 26.67
N LYS A 139 -9.05 -38.48 25.98
CA LYS A 139 -7.66 -38.60 26.41
C LYS A 139 -6.96 -37.23 26.49
N ALA A 140 -7.21 -36.36 25.51
CA ALA A 140 -6.68 -34.99 25.54
C ALA A 140 -7.22 -34.18 26.72
N PHE A 141 -8.45 -34.47 27.17
CA PHE A 141 -9.10 -33.74 28.25
C PHE A 141 -8.61 -34.14 29.63
N GLU A 142 -8.43 -35.44 29.86
CA GLU A 142 -8.17 -35.95 31.22
C GLU A 142 -6.75 -36.51 31.40
N GLU A 143 -6.07 -36.97 30.34
CA GLU A 143 -4.83 -37.74 30.52
C GLU A 143 -3.55 -37.00 30.14
N ASN A 144 -3.50 -36.32 28.99
CA ASN A 144 -2.27 -35.68 28.49
C ASN A 144 -2.55 -34.63 27.43
N THR A 145 -1.59 -33.72 27.30
CA THR A 145 -1.54 -32.67 26.28
C THR A 145 -0.22 -32.75 25.51
N PRO A 146 -0.09 -32.05 24.36
CA PRO A 146 1.15 -32.00 23.58
C PRO A 146 2.38 -31.58 24.40
N GLY A 147 3.57 -31.94 23.92
CA GLY A 147 4.84 -31.59 24.58
C GLY A 147 5.12 -30.08 24.70
N ALA A 148 4.41 -29.26 23.92
CA ALA A 148 4.48 -27.79 23.99
C ALA A 148 3.64 -27.19 25.13
N SER A 149 2.80 -27.99 25.80
CA SER A 149 2.01 -27.55 26.96
C SER A 149 2.91 -27.24 28.17
N ARG A 150 2.35 -26.56 29.18
CA ARG A 150 3.05 -26.31 30.44
C ARG A 150 3.36 -27.59 31.22
N ASP A 151 2.49 -28.60 31.12
CA ASP A 151 2.71 -29.94 31.69
C ASP A 151 2.00 -30.99 30.83
N SER A 152 2.77 -31.64 29.95
CA SER A 152 2.25 -32.64 29.01
C SER A 152 1.73 -33.92 29.67
N THR A 153 1.96 -34.09 30.97
CA THR A 153 1.45 -35.23 31.75
C THR A 153 0.03 -35.02 32.27
N LYS A 154 -0.55 -33.84 32.03
CA LYS A 154 -1.91 -33.47 32.41
C LYS A 154 -2.77 -33.26 31.16
N GLY A 155 -4.05 -33.62 31.30
CA GLY A 155 -5.06 -33.26 30.31
C GLY A 155 -5.44 -31.77 30.38
N ILE A 156 -6.22 -31.32 29.40
CA ILE A 156 -6.75 -29.95 29.33
C ILE A 156 -7.47 -29.57 30.64
N TYR A 157 -8.31 -30.45 31.18
CA TYR A 157 -9.10 -30.15 32.38
C TYR A 157 -8.22 -29.75 33.57
N ASP A 158 -7.23 -30.58 33.92
CA ASP A 158 -6.34 -30.32 35.05
C ASP A 158 -5.49 -29.06 34.87
N LEU A 159 -4.98 -28.83 33.66
CA LEU A 159 -4.22 -27.61 33.34
C LEU A 159 -5.09 -26.37 33.54
N LEU A 160 -6.31 -26.36 33.00
CA LEU A 160 -7.16 -25.18 33.10
C LEU A 160 -7.61 -24.92 34.54
N LEU A 161 -7.86 -25.95 35.35
CA LEU A 161 -8.13 -25.78 36.78
C LEU A 161 -6.93 -25.19 37.55
N GLU A 162 -5.73 -25.64 37.21
CA GLU A 162 -4.48 -25.16 37.80
C GLU A 162 -4.29 -23.65 37.54
N TYR A 163 -4.43 -23.23 36.28
CA TYR A 163 -4.07 -21.87 35.85
C TYR A 163 -5.23 -20.85 35.87
N PHE A 164 -6.48 -21.27 35.68
CA PHE A 164 -7.62 -20.35 35.58
C PHE A 164 -8.58 -20.43 36.77
N GLY A 165 -8.81 -21.61 37.35
CA GLY A 165 -9.69 -21.76 38.51
C GLY A 165 -10.74 -22.85 38.33
N ASP A 166 -11.76 -22.83 39.18
CA ASP A 166 -12.72 -23.94 39.30
C ASP A 166 -13.90 -23.81 38.33
N VAL A 167 -14.31 -24.94 37.74
CA VAL A 167 -15.56 -25.02 36.98
C VAL A 167 -16.80 -24.80 37.86
N PRO A 168 -17.91 -24.27 37.32
CA PRO A 168 -19.13 -23.99 38.10
C PRO A 168 -19.80 -25.22 38.72
N ASN A 169 -19.74 -26.39 38.04
CA ASN A 169 -20.43 -27.63 38.41
C ASN A 169 -21.96 -27.45 38.53
N LYS A 170 -22.59 -26.91 37.48
CA LYS A 170 -23.98 -26.42 37.51
C LYS A 170 -25.01 -27.46 37.99
N ASP A 171 -24.92 -28.70 37.54
CA ASP A 171 -25.87 -29.77 37.90
C ASP A 171 -25.35 -30.72 38.99
N GLY A 172 -24.12 -30.49 39.46
CA GLY A 172 -23.52 -31.12 40.63
C GLY A 172 -23.00 -32.54 40.40
N ASP A 173 -22.87 -32.99 39.15
CA ASP A 173 -22.33 -34.32 38.83
C ASP A 173 -20.80 -34.33 38.62
N GLY A 174 -20.17 -33.15 38.54
CA GLY A 174 -18.72 -33.00 38.37
C GLY A 174 -18.22 -33.30 36.95
N ILE A 175 -19.11 -33.37 35.96
CA ILE A 175 -18.79 -33.68 34.57
C ILE A 175 -19.01 -32.46 33.68
N VAL A 176 -18.06 -32.20 32.79
CA VAL A 176 -18.24 -31.28 31.66
C VAL A 176 -18.71 -32.07 30.43
N ASP A 177 -19.87 -31.69 29.89
CA ASP A 177 -20.45 -32.28 28.69
C ASP A 177 -19.91 -31.55 27.44
N TYR A 178 -19.22 -32.27 26.55
CA TYR A 178 -18.75 -31.76 25.26
C TYR A 178 -19.68 -32.28 24.16
N VAL A 179 -20.42 -31.38 23.52
CA VAL A 179 -21.42 -31.70 22.49
C VAL A 179 -20.86 -31.37 21.12
N PHE A 180 -20.54 -32.39 20.34
CA PHE A 180 -20.13 -32.27 18.93
C PHE A 180 -21.36 -32.19 18.03
N ALA A 181 -21.49 -31.08 17.31
CA ALA A 181 -22.64 -30.79 16.45
C ALA A 181 -22.22 -30.02 15.18
N ASP A 182 -23.13 -29.92 14.21
CA ASP A 182 -22.98 -29.14 12.99
C ASP A 182 -23.22 -27.65 13.30
N LEU A 183 -22.17 -26.91 13.64
CA LEU A 183 -22.29 -25.53 14.11
C LEU A 183 -22.44 -24.55 12.93
N PRO A 184 -22.93 -23.32 13.17
CA PRO A 184 -23.06 -22.32 12.12
C PRO A 184 -21.73 -22.08 11.36
N PRO A 185 -21.77 -21.78 10.05
CA PRO A 185 -20.56 -21.60 9.26
C PRO A 185 -19.62 -20.53 9.84
N GLY A 186 -18.33 -20.88 9.95
CA GLY A 186 -17.31 -20.00 10.51
C GLY A 186 -17.22 -20.00 12.04
N ILE A 187 -18.02 -20.82 12.75
CA ILE A 187 -17.91 -21.03 14.20
C ILE A 187 -17.20 -22.34 14.49
N GLY A 188 -16.18 -22.29 15.34
CA GLY A 188 -15.45 -23.50 15.77
C GLY A 188 -16.05 -24.13 17.02
N GLY A 189 -16.53 -23.30 17.94
CA GLY A 189 -17.13 -23.75 19.18
C GLY A 189 -17.75 -22.60 19.96
N TYR A 190 -18.44 -22.94 21.04
CA TYR A 190 -18.89 -21.98 22.04
C TYR A 190 -19.20 -22.60 23.40
N PHE A 191 -18.99 -21.81 24.43
CA PHE A 191 -19.68 -21.88 25.71
C PHE A 191 -20.94 -21.00 25.70
N SER A 192 -22.06 -21.49 26.24
CA SER A 192 -23.30 -20.72 26.38
C SER A 192 -23.54 -20.32 27.84
N PRO A 193 -23.45 -19.01 28.19
CA PRO A 193 -23.76 -18.55 29.54
C PRO A 193 -25.18 -18.89 30.01
N LEU A 194 -26.14 -19.04 29.07
CA LEU A 194 -27.52 -19.43 29.37
C LEU A 194 -27.58 -20.79 30.09
N ASP A 195 -26.71 -21.73 29.74
CA ASP A 195 -26.68 -23.09 30.30
C ASP A 195 -26.28 -23.11 31.78
N GLN A 196 -25.66 -22.02 32.27
CA GLN A 196 -25.34 -21.80 33.68
C GLN A 196 -26.50 -21.16 34.47
N THR A 197 -27.63 -20.86 33.82
CA THR A 197 -28.82 -20.26 34.45
C THR A 197 -29.98 -21.24 34.53
N ASP A 198 -31.06 -20.83 35.20
CA ASP A 198 -32.33 -21.56 35.24
C ASP A 198 -33.37 -21.08 34.22
N GLN A 199 -32.96 -20.19 33.30
CA GLN A 199 -33.84 -19.57 32.32
C GLN A 199 -34.34 -20.57 31.26
N THR A 200 -35.40 -20.18 30.54
CA THR A 200 -35.99 -20.98 29.45
C THR A 200 -34.95 -21.24 28.37
N GLY A 201 -34.82 -22.49 27.93
CA GLY A 201 -33.85 -22.89 26.91
C GLY A 201 -32.47 -23.28 27.42
N SER A 202 -32.18 -23.06 28.71
CA SER A 202 -30.97 -23.56 29.36
C SER A 202 -30.98 -25.09 29.46
N ASN A 203 -29.83 -25.71 29.17
CA ASN A 203 -29.56 -27.11 29.47
C ASN A 203 -29.22 -27.36 30.95
N LYS A 204 -28.97 -26.29 31.72
CA LYS A 204 -28.70 -26.31 33.17
C LYS A 204 -27.52 -27.20 33.54
N ARG A 205 -26.43 -27.10 32.77
CA ARG A 205 -25.24 -27.96 32.84
C ARG A 205 -23.98 -27.23 32.42
N ASP A 206 -22.85 -27.84 32.75
CA ASP A 206 -21.54 -27.46 32.25
C ASP A 206 -21.35 -28.05 30.86
N VAL A 207 -21.82 -27.33 29.83
CA VAL A 207 -21.82 -27.79 28.44
C VAL A 207 -20.95 -26.91 27.56
N LEU A 208 -20.14 -27.54 26.72
CA LEU A 208 -19.37 -26.89 25.65
C LEU A 208 -19.81 -27.48 24.30
N TYR A 209 -19.92 -26.63 23.29
CA TYR A 209 -20.37 -27.03 21.95
C TYR A 209 -19.22 -26.89 20.97
N ILE A 210 -18.91 -27.95 20.23
CA ILE A 210 -17.76 -28.03 19.33
C ILE A 210 -18.24 -28.39 17.94
N ASP A 211 -17.71 -27.72 16.92
CA ASP A 211 -18.02 -28.06 15.54
C ASP A 211 -17.46 -29.45 15.18
N ILE A 212 -18.32 -30.26 14.58
CA ILE A 212 -18.06 -31.67 14.30
C ILE A 212 -17.21 -31.88 13.03
N PHE A 213 -17.02 -30.86 12.20
CA PHE A 213 -16.31 -30.96 10.91
C PHE A 213 -14.88 -30.45 10.94
N MET A 214 -14.44 -29.88 12.07
CA MET A 214 -13.07 -29.44 12.25
C MET A 214 -12.09 -30.61 12.33
N ASN A 215 -10.83 -30.35 11.98
CA ASN A 215 -9.77 -31.34 12.18
C ASN A 215 -9.50 -31.58 13.68
N ASP A 216 -8.92 -32.74 13.99
CA ASP A 216 -8.71 -33.21 15.37
C ASP A 216 -7.86 -32.27 16.24
N GLU A 217 -6.77 -31.72 15.70
CA GLU A 217 -5.86 -30.87 16.45
C GLU A 217 -6.48 -29.49 16.74
N TYR A 218 -7.13 -28.90 15.73
CA TYR A 218 -7.85 -27.65 15.89
C TYR A 218 -9.05 -27.81 16.84
N SER A 219 -9.78 -28.92 16.77
CA SER A 219 -10.85 -29.23 17.73
C SER A 219 -10.35 -29.20 19.17
N LYS A 220 -9.20 -29.81 19.46
CA LYS A 220 -8.59 -29.77 20.81
C LYS A 220 -8.21 -28.37 21.24
N SER A 221 -7.74 -27.51 20.33
CA SER A 221 -7.49 -26.09 20.61
C SER A 221 -8.79 -25.35 20.97
N VAL A 222 -9.85 -25.49 20.17
CA VAL A 222 -11.18 -24.90 20.45
C VAL A 222 -11.69 -25.39 21.80
N ILE A 223 -11.53 -26.66 22.11
CA ILE A 223 -11.97 -27.19 23.40
C ILE A 223 -11.23 -26.53 24.58
N ALA A 224 -9.91 -26.35 24.49
CA ALA A 224 -9.16 -25.62 25.52
C ALA A 224 -9.66 -24.16 25.65
N HIS A 225 -9.99 -23.51 24.54
CA HIS A 225 -10.57 -22.17 24.49
C HIS A 225 -11.95 -22.10 25.18
N GLU A 226 -12.89 -22.95 24.77
CA GLU A 226 -14.26 -22.94 25.31
C GLU A 226 -14.32 -23.37 26.78
N ALA A 227 -13.45 -24.29 27.19
CA ALA A 227 -13.34 -24.71 28.57
C ALA A 227 -12.87 -23.57 29.49
N GLN A 228 -12.03 -22.65 28.98
CA GLN A 228 -11.70 -21.44 29.72
C GLN A 228 -12.95 -20.59 29.96
N HIS A 229 -13.82 -20.39 28.98
CA HIS A 229 -15.05 -19.61 29.17
C HIS A 229 -15.99 -20.21 30.23
N LEU A 230 -16.11 -21.54 30.26
CA LEU A 230 -16.87 -22.23 31.31
C LEU A 230 -16.31 -21.92 32.69
N ILE A 231 -14.99 -22.06 32.89
CA ILE A 231 -14.34 -21.68 34.15
C ILE A 231 -14.59 -20.20 34.44
N HIS A 232 -14.41 -19.33 33.44
CA HIS A 232 -14.56 -17.88 33.59
C HIS A 232 -15.95 -17.50 34.09
N SER A 233 -16.99 -18.20 33.64
CA SER A 233 -18.38 -17.95 34.03
C SER A 233 -18.63 -18.00 35.55
N ASN A 234 -17.76 -18.66 36.32
CA ASN A 234 -17.79 -18.72 37.78
C ASN A 234 -17.24 -17.45 38.47
N TYR A 235 -16.65 -16.52 37.70
CA TYR A 235 -15.93 -15.35 38.21
C TYR A 235 -16.44 -14.04 37.58
N THR A 236 -15.96 -12.91 38.09
CA THR A 236 -16.30 -11.59 37.56
C THR A 236 -15.83 -11.44 36.11
N ASN A 237 -16.75 -11.11 35.21
CA ASN A 237 -16.49 -10.86 33.80
C ASN A 237 -15.37 -9.80 33.64
N LYS A 238 -14.34 -10.11 32.86
CA LYS A 238 -13.19 -9.22 32.63
C LYS A 238 -13.35 -8.28 31.43
N GLY A 239 -14.46 -8.39 30.70
CA GLY A 239 -14.70 -7.69 29.43
C GLY A 239 -14.23 -8.55 28.26
N SER A 240 -14.88 -8.39 27.10
CA SER A 240 -14.74 -9.35 25.98
C SER A 240 -13.30 -9.55 25.52
N LYS A 241 -12.53 -8.48 25.27
CA LYS A 241 -11.13 -8.62 24.81
C LYS A 241 -10.25 -9.42 25.78
N PHE A 242 -10.40 -9.18 27.09
CA PHE A 242 -9.67 -9.95 28.11
C PHE A 242 -10.17 -11.39 28.20
N ASN A 243 -11.49 -11.61 28.12
CA ASN A 243 -12.08 -12.94 28.20
C ASN A 243 -11.55 -13.81 27.05
N GLU A 244 -11.63 -13.32 25.82
CA GLU A 244 -11.16 -14.06 24.64
C GLU A 244 -9.63 -14.22 24.67
N GLY A 245 -8.88 -13.19 25.08
CA GLY A 245 -7.43 -13.31 25.26
C GLY A 245 -7.01 -14.37 26.30
N LEU A 246 -7.78 -14.52 27.39
CA LEU A 246 -7.55 -15.59 28.38
C LEU A 246 -7.86 -16.97 27.79
N SER A 247 -8.90 -17.09 26.97
CA SER A 247 -9.21 -18.33 26.24
C SER A 247 -8.14 -18.67 25.19
N GLU A 248 -7.55 -17.70 24.52
CA GLU A 248 -6.39 -17.93 23.65
C GLU A 248 -5.15 -18.35 24.44
N MET A 249 -4.95 -17.79 25.64
CA MET A 249 -3.89 -18.23 26.52
C MET A 249 -4.10 -19.68 27.00
N ALA A 250 -5.34 -20.13 27.16
CA ALA A 250 -5.66 -21.52 27.48
C ALA A 250 -5.19 -22.49 26.38
N ILE A 251 -5.32 -22.10 25.10
CA ILE A 251 -4.76 -22.84 23.96
C ILE A 251 -3.25 -23.00 24.10
N ILE A 252 -2.54 -21.92 24.43
CA ILE A 252 -1.08 -21.90 24.60
C ILE A 252 -0.65 -22.78 25.78
N ILE A 253 -1.31 -22.66 26.94
CA ILE A 253 -1.01 -23.46 28.13
C ILE A 253 -1.16 -24.96 27.85
N CYS A 254 -2.20 -25.32 27.11
CA CYS A 254 -2.49 -26.70 26.73
C CYS A 254 -1.64 -27.19 25.55
N GLY A 255 -0.73 -26.36 25.00
CA GLY A 255 0.24 -26.78 23.98
C GLY A 255 -0.31 -26.85 22.55
N TYR A 256 -1.41 -26.16 22.27
CA TYR A 256 -2.04 -26.11 20.94
C TYR A 256 -1.86 -24.74 20.23
N GLY A 257 -0.89 -23.93 20.68
CA GLY A 257 -0.67 -22.56 20.19
C GLY A 257 -0.43 -22.48 18.68
N ASP A 258 0.31 -23.43 18.10
CA ASP A 258 0.71 -23.42 16.68
C ASP A 258 -0.48 -23.55 15.71
N VAL A 259 -1.58 -24.15 16.14
CA VAL A 259 -2.80 -24.31 15.32
C VAL A 259 -3.90 -23.32 15.71
N GLY A 260 -3.91 -22.88 16.97
CA GLY A 260 -5.02 -22.12 17.54
C GLY A 260 -4.82 -20.61 17.56
N VAL A 261 -3.58 -20.10 17.62
CA VAL A 261 -3.29 -18.66 17.85
C VAL A 261 -2.41 -18.09 16.74
N SER A 262 -2.60 -16.82 16.36
CA SER A 262 -1.76 -16.17 15.34
C SER A 262 -1.52 -14.68 15.60
N PHE A 263 -0.48 -14.35 16.37
CA PHE A 263 -0.15 -12.94 16.72
C PHE A 263 0.15 -12.04 15.52
N SER A 264 0.70 -12.67 14.47
CA SER A 264 0.87 -12.17 13.11
C SER A 264 -0.18 -11.16 12.65
N ARG A 265 -1.47 -11.49 12.80
CA ARG A 265 -2.56 -10.68 12.25
C ARG A 265 -2.63 -9.32 12.96
N TYR A 266 -2.45 -9.28 14.28
CA TYR A 266 -2.41 -8.02 15.01
C TYR A 266 -1.11 -7.25 14.72
N LEU A 267 0.05 -7.93 14.78
CA LEU A 267 1.37 -7.32 14.55
C LEU A 267 1.53 -6.69 13.15
N SER A 268 0.75 -7.15 12.17
CA SER A 268 0.71 -6.59 10.82
C SER A 268 -0.33 -5.48 10.61
N ASN A 269 -1.25 -5.25 11.55
CA ASN A 269 -2.35 -4.28 11.43
C ASN A 269 -2.40 -3.30 12.63
N VAL A 270 -1.26 -3.10 13.30
CA VAL A 270 -1.17 -2.20 14.45
C VAL A 270 -1.61 -0.78 14.05
N GLY A 271 -2.30 -0.11 14.97
CA GLY A 271 -2.86 1.23 14.77
C GLY A 271 -4.36 1.23 14.45
N ASP A 272 -4.88 0.16 13.84
CA ASP A 272 -6.25 0.10 13.30
C ASP A 272 -7.19 -0.88 14.05
N ILE A 273 -6.72 -1.57 15.09
CA ILE A 273 -7.50 -2.63 15.75
C ILE A 273 -8.23 -2.11 16.98
N GLY A 274 -7.50 -1.50 17.91
CA GLY A 274 -8.06 -0.98 19.15
C GLY A 274 -8.53 -2.04 20.15
N TRP A 275 -8.85 -1.61 21.37
CA TRP A 275 -9.28 -2.49 22.47
C TRP A 275 -10.77 -2.83 22.49
N ASN A 276 -11.61 -2.09 21.77
CA ASN A 276 -13.02 -2.44 21.62
C ASN A 276 -13.15 -3.80 20.90
N TRP A 277 -14.13 -4.59 21.32
CA TRP A 277 -14.33 -5.94 20.80
C TRP A 277 -15.09 -5.92 19.48
N GLU A 278 -14.57 -6.61 18.47
CA GLU A 278 -15.30 -6.97 17.27
C GLU A 278 -15.05 -8.45 16.96
N GLN A 279 -16.02 -9.09 16.32
CA GLN A 279 -15.97 -10.52 16.00
C GLN A 279 -15.06 -10.80 14.78
N ALA A 280 -13.75 -10.54 14.91
CA ALA A 280 -12.77 -10.85 13.87
C ALA A 280 -11.47 -11.38 14.50
N GLY A 281 -10.80 -12.30 13.80
CA GLY A 281 -9.62 -13.01 14.31
C GLY A 281 -8.52 -12.09 14.86
N VAL A 282 -8.31 -10.92 14.26
CA VAL A 282 -7.30 -9.94 14.71
C VAL A 282 -7.54 -9.42 16.14
N HIS A 283 -8.80 -9.33 16.59
CA HIS A 283 -9.14 -8.90 17.94
C HIS A 283 -8.83 -9.97 18.99
N TYR A 284 -8.98 -11.24 18.61
CA TYR A 284 -8.51 -12.37 19.41
C TYR A 284 -6.99 -12.33 19.58
N ASP A 285 -6.26 -12.11 18.49
CA ASP A 285 -4.79 -12.14 18.52
C ASP A 285 -4.20 -10.98 19.34
N MET A 286 -4.79 -9.80 19.27
CA MET A 286 -4.41 -8.67 20.13
C MET A 286 -4.61 -9.02 21.61
N GLY A 287 -5.77 -9.59 21.97
CA GLY A 287 -6.08 -10.04 23.33
C GLY A 287 -5.11 -11.14 23.79
N ALA A 288 -4.87 -12.14 22.95
CA ALA A 288 -3.94 -13.23 23.19
C ALA A 288 -2.52 -12.73 23.44
N LEU A 289 -2.02 -11.82 22.58
CA LEU A 289 -0.68 -11.26 22.70
C LEU A 289 -0.51 -10.44 23.97
N PHE A 290 -1.52 -9.64 24.33
CA PHE A 290 -1.51 -8.87 25.58
C PHE A 290 -1.51 -9.79 26.82
N VAL A 291 -2.31 -10.86 26.80
CA VAL A 291 -2.37 -11.84 27.88
C VAL A 291 -1.06 -12.60 28.01
N LEU A 292 -0.52 -13.08 26.89
CA LEU A 292 0.79 -13.73 26.82
C LEU A 292 1.88 -12.82 27.39
N TYR A 293 1.89 -11.54 27.00
CA TYR A 293 2.85 -10.58 27.52
C TYR A 293 2.79 -10.49 29.05
N PHE A 294 1.61 -10.28 29.64
CA PHE A 294 1.55 -10.19 31.10
C PHE A 294 1.88 -11.49 31.80
N VAL A 295 1.54 -12.65 31.22
CA VAL A 295 1.93 -13.95 31.78
C VAL A 295 3.44 -14.09 31.78
N GLU A 296 4.13 -13.70 30.71
CA GLU A 296 5.59 -13.77 30.66
C GLU A 296 6.29 -12.80 31.62
N GLN A 297 5.68 -11.65 31.90
CA GLN A 297 6.25 -10.64 32.79
C GLN A 297 5.90 -10.88 34.27
N LEU A 298 4.76 -11.50 34.58
CA LEU A 298 4.26 -11.72 35.95
C LEU A 298 4.28 -13.20 36.39
N GLY A 299 4.48 -14.13 35.47
CA GLY A 299 4.41 -15.58 35.67
C GLY A 299 3.01 -16.16 35.43
N ASP A 300 2.93 -17.46 35.18
CA ASP A 300 1.66 -18.17 34.88
C ASP A 300 0.62 -18.04 36.01
N GLU A 301 1.05 -17.93 37.28
CA GLU A 301 0.14 -17.72 38.44
C GLU A 301 -0.72 -16.45 38.30
N SER A 302 -0.28 -15.48 37.49
CA SER A 302 -0.99 -14.22 37.29
C SER A 302 -2.37 -14.41 36.66
N LEU A 303 -2.60 -15.48 35.90
CA LEU A 303 -3.90 -15.80 35.31
C LEU A 303 -4.95 -16.03 36.39
N LYS A 304 -4.64 -16.91 37.35
CA LYS A 304 -5.54 -17.22 38.47
C LYS A 304 -5.73 -16.02 39.38
N VAL A 305 -4.68 -15.25 39.63
CA VAL A 305 -4.78 -13.99 40.40
C VAL A 305 -5.73 -13.02 39.69
N PHE A 306 -5.53 -12.79 38.40
CA PHE A 306 -6.37 -11.90 37.60
C PHE A 306 -7.83 -12.34 37.61
N GLN A 307 -8.07 -13.64 37.43
CA GLN A 307 -9.40 -14.22 37.45
C GLN A 307 -10.16 -13.91 38.76
N ASN A 308 -9.47 -14.04 39.90
CA ASN A 308 -10.03 -13.81 41.23
C ASN A 308 -10.23 -12.33 41.59
N ILE A 309 -9.73 -11.38 40.80
CA ILE A 309 -9.96 -9.95 41.03
C ILE A 309 -11.43 -9.63 40.72
N ASN A 310 -12.15 -9.10 41.72
CA ASN A 310 -13.54 -8.69 41.59
C ASN A 310 -13.68 -7.28 40.98
N ALA A 311 -13.15 -7.13 39.77
CA ALA A 311 -13.28 -5.96 38.91
C ALA A 311 -13.21 -6.41 37.44
N SER A 312 -13.48 -5.48 36.51
CA SER A 312 -13.48 -5.74 35.06
C SER A 312 -12.50 -4.81 34.33
N GLY A 313 -12.12 -5.20 33.11
CA GLY A 313 -11.29 -4.39 32.20
C GLY A 313 -9.98 -3.93 32.83
N PHE A 314 -9.53 -2.73 32.44
CA PHE A 314 -8.28 -2.17 32.94
C PHE A 314 -8.29 -1.79 34.42
N THR A 315 -9.45 -1.70 35.05
CA THR A 315 -9.52 -1.57 36.51
C THR A 315 -9.06 -2.87 37.19
N ALA A 316 -9.46 -4.04 36.67
CA ALA A 316 -8.96 -5.31 37.14
C ALA A 316 -7.46 -5.45 36.86
N PHE A 317 -7.02 -5.02 35.67
CA PHE A 317 -5.62 -5.12 35.29
C PHE A 317 -4.71 -4.24 36.16
N GLN A 318 -5.13 -3.01 36.46
CA GLN A 318 -4.39 -2.14 37.38
C GLN A 318 -4.28 -2.75 38.80
N GLN A 319 -5.29 -3.48 39.26
CA GLN A 319 -5.24 -4.23 40.53
C GLN A 319 -4.28 -5.42 40.46
N LEU A 320 -4.18 -6.09 39.31
CA LEU A 320 -3.19 -7.15 39.08
C LEU A 320 -1.77 -6.59 39.19
N LEU A 321 -1.48 -5.46 38.53
CA LEU A 321 -0.19 -4.78 38.61
C LEU A 321 0.15 -4.38 40.06
N ALA A 322 -0.84 -3.90 40.81
CA ALA A 322 -0.67 -3.56 42.22
C ALA A 322 -0.42 -4.81 43.09
N TYR A 323 -1.07 -5.95 42.80
CA TYR A 323 -0.86 -7.21 43.50
C TYR A 323 0.60 -7.67 43.43
N TYR A 324 1.20 -7.57 42.23
CA TYR A 324 2.60 -7.92 41.98
C TYR A 324 3.59 -6.81 42.36
N ASN A 325 3.12 -5.67 42.90
CA ASN A 325 3.96 -4.51 43.26
C ASN A 325 4.88 -4.03 42.11
N THR A 326 4.39 -4.07 40.87
CA THR A 326 5.20 -3.68 39.70
C THR A 326 5.56 -2.19 39.72
N GLY A 327 4.76 -1.36 40.40
CA GLY A 327 4.89 0.10 40.39
C GLY A 327 4.44 0.76 39.07
N LEU A 328 3.97 -0.04 38.10
CA LEU A 328 3.53 0.43 36.79
C LEU A 328 2.05 0.83 36.79
N THR A 329 1.74 1.85 36.01
CA THR A 329 0.37 2.14 35.59
C THR A 329 0.01 1.32 34.34
N THR A 330 -1.28 1.17 34.05
CA THR A 330 -1.73 0.58 32.77
C THR A 330 -1.09 1.30 31.58
N GLU A 331 -0.92 2.64 31.64
CA GLU A 331 -0.32 3.38 30.55
C GLU A 331 1.17 3.00 30.35
N SER A 332 1.92 2.93 31.44
CA SER A 332 3.34 2.52 31.41
C SER A 332 3.50 1.08 30.91
N TRP A 333 2.55 0.21 31.29
CA TRP A 333 2.50 -1.17 30.84
C TRP A 333 2.32 -1.28 29.32
N PHE A 334 1.33 -0.60 28.76
CA PHE A 334 1.11 -0.56 27.32
C PHE A 334 2.33 -0.02 26.57
N SER A 335 2.99 1.01 27.10
CA SER A 335 4.23 1.51 26.50
C SER A 335 5.31 0.43 26.42
N ASN A 336 5.50 -0.38 27.46
CA ASN A 336 6.46 -1.49 27.42
C ASN A 336 6.00 -2.60 26.47
N TRP A 337 4.70 -2.91 26.44
CA TRP A 337 4.13 -3.92 25.55
C TRP A 337 4.29 -3.54 24.07
N PHE A 338 4.08 -2.29 23.70
CA PHE A 338 4.31 -1.81 22.34
C PHE A 338 5.79 -1.88 21.97
N ILE A 339 6.70 -1.44 22.85
CA ILE A 339 8.15 -1.62 22.61
C ILE A 339 8.49 -3.11 22.44
N ALA A 340 7.90 -4.00 23.25
CA ALA A 340 8.09 -5.45 23.13
C ALA A 340 7.57 -6.02 21.81
N ASN A 341 6.43 -5.54 21.32
CA ASN A 341 5.87 -5.94 20.04
C ASN A 341 6.81 -5.58 18.88
N TYR A 342 7.48 -4.43 18.96
CA TYR A 342 8.40 -4.00 17.90
C TYR A 342 9.80 -4.63 18.02
N LEU A 343 10.43 -4.55 19.19
CA LEU A 343 11.80 -5.05 19.39
C LEU A 343 11.86 -6.57 19.45
N ASN A 344 10.94 -7.17 20.20
CA ASN A 344 10.91 -8.58 20.58
C ASN A 344 12.29 -9.12 21.01
N ASP A 345 12.95 -8.42 21.94
CA ASP A 345 14.29 -8.74 22.41
C ASP A 345 14.45 -8.49 23.91
N LYS A 346 14.45 -9.58 24.69
CA LYS A 346 14.62 -9.54 26.17
C LYS A 346 16.05 -9.25 26.61
N THR A 347 17.02 -9.20 25.70
CA THR A 347 18.43 -8.89 26.01
C THR A 347 18.67 -7.39 26.17
N ILE A 348 17.82 -6.55 25.55
CA ILE A 348 17.82 -5.09 25.70
C ILE A 348 17.23 -4.71 27.06
N ASP A 349 16.01 -5.18 27.32
CA ASP A 349 15.33 -5.13 28.62
C ASP A 349 14.39 -6.33 28.70
N ALA A 350 14.25 -6.95 29.88
CA ALA A 350 13.36 -8.09 30.07
C ALA A 350 11.90 -7.80 29.69
N ALA A 351 11.48 -6.52 29.77
CA ALA A 351 10.15 -6.05 29.38
C ALA A 351 9.98 -5.88 27.86
N TYR A 352 11.04 -5.90 27.05
CA TYR A 352 10.99 -5.55 25.61
C TYR A 352 11.00 -6.76 24.67
N GLY A 353 10.53 -7.92 25.15
CA GLY A 353 10.29 -9.05 24.26
C GLY A 353 9.61 -10.24 24.91
N TYR A 354 9.58 -11.32 24.15
CA TYR A 354 8.88 -12.55 24.48
C TYR A 354 9.83 -13.75 24.45
N THR A 355 9.48 -14.77 25.21
CA THR A 355 10.12 -16.09 25.20
C THR A 355 9.39 -17.00 24.22
N TYR A 356 8.06 -16.86 24.15
CA TYR A 356 7.21 -17.48 23.16
C TYR A 356 7.48 -16.88 21.76
N PRO A 357 7.49 -17.68 20.69
CA PRO A 357 7.73 -17.17 19.34
C PRO A 357 6.54 -16.37 18.81
N VAL A 358 6.60 -15.03 18.88
CA VAL A 358 5.49 -14.14 18.46
C VAL A 358 5.69 -13.39 17.14
N GLY A 359 6.94 -13.15 16.70
CA GLY A 359 7.27 -12.25 15.58
C GLY A 359 7.52 -10.80 16.02
N LYS A 360 7.54 -9.84 15.08
CA LYS A 360 7.69 -8.40 15.35
C LYS A 360 6.59 -7.61 14.66
N ALA A 361 6.20 -6.48 15.25
CA ALA A 361 5.26 -5.54 14.66
C ALA A 361 5.89 -4.87 13.43
N LYS A 362 5.07 -4.69 12.38
CA LYS A 362 5.51 -3.98 11.18
C LYS A 362 5.46 -2.45 11.40
N PRO A 363 6.40 -1.70 10.78
CA PRO A 363 6.26 -0.26 10.63
C PRO A 363 4.97 0.10 9.89
N THR A 364 4.19 1.03 10.43
CA THR A 364 2.99 1.57 9.78
C THR A 364 3.31 2.73 8.83
N ALA A 365 4.54 3.25 8.91
CA ALA A 365 5.14 4.04 7.85
C ALA A 365 6.65 3.75 7.76
N TRP A 366 7.18 3.78 6.54
CA TRP A 366 8.58 3.54 6.25
C TRP A 366 9.16 4.71 5.45
N HIS A 367 10.23 5.32 5.96
CA HIS A 367 10.88 6.48 5.37
C HIS A 367 12.36 6.22 5.15
N LEU A 368 12.82 6.60 3.97
CA LEU A 368 14.24 6.58 3.61
C LEU A 368 14.82 8.00 3.56
N SER A 369 13.95 8.99 3.41
CA SER A 369 14.24 10.43 3.37
C SER A 369 14.18 11.04 4.76
N GLY A 370 15.03 12.03 5.02
CA GLY A 370 14.90 12.89 6.20
C GLY A 370 13.86 13.99 6.04
N GLN A 371 13.37 14.25 4.82
CA GLN A 371 12.30 15.22 4.54
C GLN A 371 10.99 14.48 4.36
N VAL A 372 10.09 14.65 5.32
CA VAL A 372 8.77 14.00 5.33
C VAL A 372 7.75 14.95 5.90
N GLU A 373 6.61 15.10 5.22
CA GLU A 373 5.40 15.70 5.77
C GLU A 373 4.31 14.63 5.69
N SER A 374 3.79 14.21 6.83
CA SER A 374 2.73 13.20 6.86
C SER A 374 1.37 13.83 6.64
N GLU A 375 0.46 13.07 6.04
CA GLU A 375 -0.96 13.32 6.22
C GLU A 375 -1.38 13.10 7.69
N ILE A 376 -2.58 13.54 8.04
CA ILE A 376 -3.17 13.25 9.35
C ILE A 376 -3.44 11.74 9.43
N LYS A 377 -2.87 11.10 10.44
CA LYS A 377 -3.06 9.69 10.76
C LYS A 377 -3.93 9.54 12.00
N SER A 378 -4.64 8.42 12.11
CA SER A 378 -5.42 8.02 13.28
C SER A 378 -4.77 6.82 13.97
N ILE A 379 -5.04 6.64 15.26
CA ILE A 379 -4.68 5.45 16.04
C ILE A 379 -5.88 5.10 16.92
N LYS A 380 -6.38 3.87 16.80
CA LYS A 380 -7.46 3.36 17.68
C LYS A 380 -7.02 3.24 19.13
N GLU A 381 -7.98 3.19 20.04
CA GLU A 381 -7.72 3.15 21.49
C GLU A 381 -6.89 1.93 21.91
N HIS A 382 -5.81 2.15 22.67
CA HIS A 382 -4.83 1.14 23.09
C HIS A 382 -4.09 0.44 21.95
N ASP A 383 -3.85 1.18 20.87
CA ASP A 383 -3.05 0.70 19.75
C ASP A 383 -1.86 1.63 19.46
N VAL A 384 -1.05 1.25 18.49
CA VAL A 384 0.24 1.87 18.22
C VAL A 384 0.57 1.93 16.74
N ASN A 385 1.13 3.05 16.32
CA ASN A 385 1.80 3.22 15.03
C ASN A 385 3.32 3.22 15.21
N TYR A 386 4.04 2.68 14.23
CA TYR A 386 5.50 2.68 14.18
C TYR A 386 5.99 3.37 12.91
N ILE A 387 6.67 4.51 13.07
CA ILE A 387 7.20 5.30 11.96
C ILE A 387 8.70 5.05 11.87
N TYR A 388 9.13 4.26 10.88
CA TYR A 388 10.53 3.87 10.72
C TYR A 388 11.29 4.77 9.75
N TYR A 389 12.51 5.14 10.13
CA TYR A 389 13.51 5.80 9.28
C TYR A 389 14.77 4.95 9.22
N SER A 390 15.14 4.45 8.04
CA SER A 390 16.19 3.42 7.92
C SER A 390 17.63 3.93 7.75
N SER A 391 17.81 5.13 7.18
CA SER A 391 19.12 5.64 6.73
C SER A 391 19.32 7.15 6.87
N SER A 392 18.23 7.90 7.07
CA SER A 392 18.25 9.36 7.34
C SER A 392 17.99 9.67 8.83
N ALA A 393 18.30 8.73 9.72
CA ALA A 393 17.98 8.82 11.14
C ALA A 393 18.94 9.72 11.92
N ASP A 394 20.24 9.70 11.59
CA ASP A 394 21.22 10.51 12.31
C ASP A 394 21.03 12.00 12.06
N SER A 395 20.95 12.78 13.15
CA SER A 395 20.63 14.21 13.14
C SER A 395 19.29 14.55 12.48
N LEU A 396 18.28 13.70 12.62
CA LEU A 396 16.92 13.90 12.07
C LEU A 396 16.09 14.84 12.96
N PRO A 397 15.79 16.09 12.55
CA PRO A 397 14.79 16.93 13.21
C PRO A 397 13.38 16.50 12.81
N ILE A 398 12.52 16.23 13.78
CA ILE A 398 11.13 15.82 13.56
C ILE A 398 10.23 16.44 14.64
N THR A 399 9.03 16.82 14.25
CA THR A 399 7.99 17.33 15.14
C THR A 399 6.74 16.51 14.96
N PHE A 400 6.20 15.98 16.06
CA PHE A 400 4.87 15.37 16.09
C PHE A 400 3.84 16.38 16.58
N THR A 401 2.66 16.38 15.98
CA THR A 401 1.55 17.25 16.35
C THR A 401 0.27 16.44 16.43
N SER A 402 -0.26 16.33 17.63
CA SER A 402 -1.60 15.79 17.87
C SER A 402 -2.68 16.74 17.36
N SER A 403 -3.81 16.19 16.92
CA SER A 403 -5.00 16.94 16.56
C SER A 403 -6.21 16.43 17.33
N GLY A 404 -6.93 17.33 17.99
CA GLY A 404 -8.04 17.00 18.88
C GLY A 404 -7.75 17.30 20.36
N GLY A 405 -8.54 16.73 21.27
CA GLY A 405 -8.45 16.97 22.71
C GLY A 405 -7.50 16.04 23.48
N HIS A 406 -6.82 15.12 22.79
CA HIS A 406 -6.01 14.05 23.37
C HIS A 406 -4.65 13.96 22.64
N THR A 407 -3.59 13.62 23.37
CA THR A 407 -2.22 13.59 22.87
C THR A 407 -1.66 12.16 22.93
N PRO A 408 -1.13 11.61 21.82
CA PRO A 408 -0.45 10.32 21.84
C PRO A 408 0.78 10.31 22.74
N ILE A 409 1.21 9.12 23.12
CA ILE A 409 2.56 8.90 23.67
C ILE A 409 3.50 8.75 22.49
N TYR A 410 4.55 9.59 22.45
CA TYR A 410 5.60 9.51 21.44
C TYR A 410 6.90 9.04 22.10
N LYS A 411 7.54 8.03 21.53
CA LYS A 411 8.91 7.61 21.87
C LYS A 411 9.73 7.39 20.62
N SER A 412 11.03 7.68 20.67
CA SER A 412 11.99 7.21 19.68
C SER A 412 12.66 5.92 20.18
N ILE A 413 12.86 4.96 19.28
CA ILE A 413 13.66 3.76 19.46
C ILE A 413 14.77 3.86 18.43
N GLU A 414 15.97 4.22 18.89
CA GLU A 414 17.12 4.60 18.07
C GLU A 414 18.15 3.48 18.07
N PHE A 415 18.47 2.97 16.88
CA PHE A 415 19.38 1.86 16.68
C PHE A 415 20.76 2.37 16.30
N THR A 416 21.77 1.93 17.05
CA THR A 416 23.19 2.14 16.75
C THR A 416 23.83 0.82 16.35
N ASP A 417 25.14 0.81 16.11
CA ASP A 417 25.89 -0.43 15.84
C ASP A 417 25.90 -1.41 17.03
N THR A 418 25.75 -0.90 18.26
CA THR A 418 25.94 -1.69 19.49
C THR A 418 24.76 -1.70 20.44
N ASP A 419 23.94 -0.65 20.41
CA ASP A 419 22.92 -0.37 21.41
C ASP A 419 21.61 0.11 20.78
N VAL A 420 20.52 -0.06 21.53
CA VAL A 420 19.20 0.51 21.25
C VAL A 420 18.89 1.52 22.35
N LEU A 421 18.61 2.76 21.96
CA LEU A 421 18.26 3.86 22.86
C LEU A 421 16.77 4.15 22.76
N ILE A 422 16.11 4.40 23.89
CA ILE A 422 14.68 4.71 23.90
C ILE A 422 14.47 6.05 24.61
N ASN A 423 13.94 7.04 23.90
CA ASN A 423 13.76 8.39 24.42
C ASN A 423 12.30 8.83 24.33
N ASP A 424 11.89 9.71 25.24
CA ASP A 424 10.58 10.37 25.18
C ASP A 424 10.60 11.49 24.16
N VAL A 425 9.52 11.63 23.39
CA VAL A 425 9.32 12.70 22.42
C VAL A 425 8.11 13.54 22.85
N THR A 426 8.23 14.86 22.75
CA THR A 426 7.19 15.79 23.25
C THR A 426 6.34 16.32 22.10
N ASP A 427 5.02 16.31 22.28
CA ASP A 427 4.06 16.83 21.30
C ASP A 427 4.27 18.34 21.06
N ASN A 428 4.22 18.76 19.79
CA ASN A 428 4.45 20.13 19.32
C ASN A 428 5.85 20.71 19.63
N GLU A 429 6.82 19.88 19.96
CA GLU A 429 8.22 20.27 20.11
C GLU A 429 9.09 19.53 19.08
N GLU A 430 10.09 20.24 18.54
CA GLU A 430 11.06 19.63 17.65
C GLU A 430 11.97 18.68 18.45
N TYR A 431 12.01 17.43 18.03
CA TYR A 431 12.93 16.41 18.52
C TYR A 431 14.03 16.18 17.50
N ILE A 432 15.28 16.11 17.95
CA ILE A 432 16.43 15.84 17.08
C ILE A 432 16.99 14.47 17.48
N VAL A 433 16.87 13.50 16.56
CA VAL A 433 17.48 12.17 16.71
C VAL A 433 18.99 12.33 16.59
N TYR A 434 19.70 12.29 17.71
CA TYR A 434 21.14 12.54 17.72
C TYR A 434 21.77 11.97 18.99
N ASN A 435 22.97 11.41 18.84
CA ASN A 435 23.77 10.93 19.95
C ASN A 435 25.24 11.40 19.80
N ASP A 436 25.82 11.91 20.88
CA ASP A 436 27.20 12.45 20.88
C ASP A 436 28.29 11.37 20.69
N THR A 437 27.96 10.10 20.92
CA THR A 437 28.94 9.00 21.02
C THR A 437 28.83 7.96 19.91
N SER A 438 27.65 7.81 19.32
CA SER A 438 27.37 6.78 18.31
C SER A 438 26.49 7.36 17.21
N THR A 439 26.72 6.93 15.97
CA THR A 439 25.83 7.24 14.85
C THR A 439 24.51 6.47 15.02
N ILE A 440 23.39 7.16 14.87
CA ILE A 440 22.09 6.49 14.79
C ILE A 440 21.88 5.98 13.37
N ASN A 441 21.91 4.67 13.20
CA ASN A 441 21.76 4.01 11.90
C ASN A 441 20.32 4.09 11.42
N SER A 442 19.37 3.80 12.32
CA SER A 442 17.94 3.88 12.06
C SER A 442 17.17 4.27 13.32
N VAL A 443 15.95 4.75 13.14
CA VAL A 443 15.07 5.13 14.26
C VAL A 443 13.62 4.73 13.97
N VAL A 444 12.92 4.30 15.00
CA VAL A 444 11.47 4.05 14.98
C VAL A 444 10.82 5.00 15.95
N PHE A 445 9.83 5.76 15.49
CA PHE A 445 8.97 6.49 16.39
C PHE A 445 7.74 5.64 16.70
N MET A 446 7.61 5.27 17.97
CA MET A 446 6.41 4.66 18.52
C MET A 446 5.41 5.78 18.83
N VAL A 447 4.26 5.75 18.19
CA VAL A 447 3.15 6.67 18.43
C VAL A 447 1.96 5.87 18.94
N ALA A 448 1.68 5.97 20.23
CA ALA A 448 0.69 5.12 20.89
C ALA A 448 -0.51 5.91 21.41
N ASN A 449 -1.72 5.41 21.14
CA ASN A 449 -2.94 5.92 21.75
C ASN A 449 -3.20 5.16 23.05
N ASN A 450 -2.84 5.79 24.16
CA ASN A 450 -2.97 5.22 25.49
C ASN A 450 -3.58 6.26 26.43
N ASP A 451 -4.49 7.09 25.89
CA ASP A 451 -5.17 8.12 26.65
C ASP A 451 -5.91 7.49 27.84
N LYS A 452 -5.83 8.16 28.99
CA LYS A 452 -6.39 7.71 30.28
C LYS A 452 -7.89 7.38 30.22
N TYR A 453 -8.61 7.92 29.24
CA TYR A 453 -10.03 7.67 29.06
C TYR A 453 -10.34 6.48 28.15
N PHE A 454 -9.36 5.99 27.38
CA PHE A 454 -9.42 4.68 26.72
C PHE A 454 -10.60 4.49 25.75
N THR A 455 -11.16 5.58 25.21
CA THR A 455 -12.46 5.54 24.51
C THR A 455 -12.48 6.13 23.10
N ASN A 456 -11.43 6.84 22.68
CA ASN A 456 -11.44 7.54 21.40
C ASN A 456 -10.14 7.32 20.65
N ASP A 457 -10.27 7.28 19.33
CA ASP A 457 -9.15 7.40 18.41
C ASP A 457 -8.42 8.73 18.61
N VAL A 458 -7.11 8.73 18.39
CA VAL A 458 -6.27 9.93 18.45
C VAL A 458 -5.65 10.18 17.10
N ASN A 459 -5.78 11.41 16.63
CA ASN A 459 -5.21 11.85 15.38
C ASN A 459 -3.88 12.58 15.61
N TYR A 460 -2.93 12.37 14.72
CA TYR A 460 -1.63 13.03 14.75
C TYR A 460 -1.08 13.21 13.35
N GLN A 461 -0.10 14.10 13.22
CA GLN A 461 0.74 14.24 12.06
C GLN A 461 2.18 14.43 12.50
N TYR A 462 3.13 14.23 11.60
CA TYR A 462 4.53 14.53 11.85
C TYR A 462 5.18 15.17 10.64
N PHE A 463 6.14 16.05 10.93
CA PHE A 463 6.89 16.77 9.95
C PHE A 463 8.37 16.71 10.28
N SER A 464 9.19 16.37 9.30
CA SER A 464 10.65 16.28 9.42
C SER A 464 11.32 17.12 8.35
N THR A 465 12.34 17.88 8.77
CA THR A 465 13.16 18.75 7.91
C THR A 465 14.58 18.21 7.70
N GLY A 466 14.81 16.94 8.06
CA GLY A 466 16.10 16.29 7.92
C GLY A 466 16.63 16.38 6.51
N LYS A 467 17.94 16.52 6.34
CA LYS A 467 18.53 16.60 5.00
C LYS A 467 18.68 15.20 4.44
N ASN A 468 18.32 15.03 3.17
CA ASN A 468 18.75 13.86 2.42
C ASN A 468 20.29 13.83 2.36
N THR A 469 20.86 12.65 2.60
CA THR A 469 22.30 12.43 2.47
C THR A 469 22.76 12.76 1.04
N GLY A 470 24.00 13.23 0.84
CA GLY A 470 24.53 13.44 -0.52
C GLY A 470 24.01 14.66 -1.32
N GLY A 471 23.21 15.55 -0.71
CA GLY A 471 22.80 16.81 -1.32
C GLY A 471 21.68 16.69 -2.36
N TRP A 472 20.88 15.62 -2.29
CA TRP A 472 19.65 15.48 -3.07
C TRP A 472 18.59 16.50 -2.64
N THR A 473 17.77 16.95 -3.58
CA THR A 473 16.80 18.05 -3.36
C THR A 473 15.39 17.58 -3.11
N ALA A 474 15.05 16.36 -3.50
CA ALA A 474 13.72 15.80 -3.33
C ALA A 474 13.77 14.28 -3.19
N THR A 475 12.67 13.73 -2.67
CA THR A 475 12.39 12.30 -2.63
C THR A 475 11.04 12.06 -3.30
N LYS A 476 10.93 11.01 -4.11
CA LYS A 476 9.70 10.65 -4.82
C LYS A 476 9.43 9.15 -4.72
N LEU A 477 8.20 8.81 -4.33
CA LEU A 477 7.64 7.47 -4.51
C LEU A 477 7.05 7.39 -5.93
N ILE A 478 7.45 6.36 -6.68
CA ILE A 478 6.86 6.01 -7.97
C ILE A 478 6.07 4.72 -7.78
N THR A 479 4.79 4.76 -8.16
CA THR A 479 3.80 3.69 -8.06
C THR A 479 2.84 3.80 -9.24
N TYR A 480 2.22 2.67 -9.61
CA TYR A 480 1.14 2.56 -10.59
C TYR A 480 -0.12 1.97 -9.96
N ASP A 481 -0.29 2.17 -8.65
CA ASP A 481 -1.41 1.74 -7.82
C ASP A 481 -1.96 2.92 -6.97
N ASP A 482 -3.17 2.78 -6.44
CA ASP A 482 -3.83 3.80 -5.61
C ASP A 482 -3.79 3.49 -4.10
N GLY A 483 -2.99 2.50 -3.69
CA GLY A 483 -2.91 2.04 -2.31
C GLY A 483 -3.84 0.87 -1.99
N GLU A 484 -4.83 0.56 -2.83
CA GLU A 484 -5.83 -0.48 -2.58
C GLU A 484 -5.73 -1.64 -3.59
N VAL A 485 -6.06 -2.84 -3.11
CA VAL A 485 -6.11 -4.04 -3.95
C VAL A 485 -7.47 -4.12 -4.64
N ASP A 486 -7.44 -4.13 -5.97
CA ASP A 486 -8.61 -4.32 -6.82
C ASP A 486 -8.93 -5.80 -7.03
N VAL A 487 -10.21 -6.10 -7.25
CA VAL A 487 -10.68 -7.47 -7.52
C VAL A 487 -10.83 -7.70 -9.02
N PHE A 488 -10.07 -8.65 -9.55
CA PHE A 488 -10.22 -9.16 -10.91
C PHE A 488 -11.37 -10.17 -10.98
N GLU A 489 -12.33 -9.97 -11.89
CA GLU A 489 -13.46 -10.88 -12.10
C GLU A 489 -13.39 -11.61 -13.45
N TYR A 490 -13.70 -12.91 -13.45
CA TYR A 490 -13.75 -13.74 -14.64
C TYR A 490 -14.82 -14.83 -14.55
N SER A 491 -15.03 -15.58 -15.64
CA SER A 491 -16.09 -16.59 -15.74
C SER A 491 -16.04 -17.73 -14.71
N GLY A 492 -14.87 -17.95 -14.09
CA GLY A 492 -14.64 -19.01 -13.10
C GLY A 492 -14.42 -18.52 -11.67
N GLY A 493 -14.48 -17.20 -11.40
CA GLY A 493 -14.28 -16.67 -10.05
C GLY A 493 -13.79 -15.22 -10.02
N SER A 494 -13.23 -14.81 -8.89
CA SER A 494 -12.58 -13.53 -8.72
C SER A 494 -11.40 -13.62 -7.74
N PHE A 495 -10.42 -12.73 -7.87
CA PHE A 495 -9.24 -12.65 -7.01
C PHE A 495 -8.66 -11.24 -6.98
N GLY A 496 -7.98 -10.88 -5.88
CA GLY A 496 -7.20 -9.64 -5.79
C GLY A 496 -5.69 -9.85 -5.80
N TYR A 497 -5.23 -11.10 -5.74
CA TYR A 497 -3.81 -11.45 -5.70
C TYR A 497 -3.49 -12.47 -6.80
N LEU A 498 -2.39 -12.23 -7.51
CA LEU A 498 -1.93 -13.07 -8.62
C LEU A 498 -0.43 -13.33 -8.50
N GLY A 499 -0.01 -14.54 -8.88
CA GLY A 499 1.38 -14.97 -8.85
C GLY A 499 1.64 -16.10 -9.83
N SER A 500 2.88 -16.59 -9.86
CA SER A 500 3.29 -17.73 -10.72
C SER A 500 2.77 -19.08 -10.22
N GLY A 501 2.32 -19.14 -8.96
CA GLY A 501 1.82 -20.35 -8.31
C GLY A 501 2.94 -21.25 -7.75
N ASN A 502 2.55 -22.26 -6.96
CA ASN A 502 3.50 -23.20 -6.38
C ASN A 502 4.22 -24.05 -7.44
N ASN A 503 5.48 -24.41 -7.16
CA ASN A 503 6.40 -25.17 -8.02
C ASN A 503 6.82 -24.42 -9.29
N SER A 504 6.92 -23.09 -9.20
CA SER A 504 7.35 -22.21 -10.30
C SER A 504 8.71 -21.55 -10.00
N GLU A 505 9.60 -22.28 -9.30
CA GLU A 505 10.97 -21.82 -8.96
C GLU A 505 11.68 -21.21 -10.19
N GLY A 506 12.18 -19.99 -10.04
CA GLY A 506 12.86 -19.25 -11.11
C GLY A 506 11.92 -18.51 -12.08
N GLU A 507 10.60 -18.62 -11.93
CA GLU A 507 9.62 -17.71 -12.54
C GLU A 507 9.32 -16.55 -11.59
N GLY A 508 8.77 -15.46 -12.14
CA GLY A 508 8.54 -14.27 -11.34
C GLY A 508 7.73 -13.21 -12.06
N TRP A 509 7.63 -12.06 -11.42
CA TRP A 509 6.90 -10.91 -11.92
C TRP A 509 7.65 -9.63 -11.66
N ALA A 510 7.43 -8.64 -12.51
CA ALA A 510 8.23 -7.43 -12.52
C ALA A 510 7.45 -6.21 -12.96
N VAL A 511 7.88 -5.03 -12.52
CA VAL A 511 7.27 -3.74 -12.87
C VAL A 511 8.36 -2.78 -13.37
N ASP A 512 8.11 -2.07 -14.46
CA ASP A 512 9.03 -1.03 -14.95
C ASP A 512 8.84 0.31 -14.24
N PHE A 513 9.92 1.06 -14.06
CA PHE A 513 9.93 2.38 -13.43
C PHE A 513 10.87 3.33 -14.17
N ASP A 514 10.44 4.58 -14.39
CA ASP A 514 11.23 5.64 -15.01
C ASP A 514 11.52 6.78 -14.00
N PRO A 515 12.80 7.02 -13.62
CA PRO A 515 13.17 7.93 -12.53
C PRO A 515 12.98 9.44 -12.79
N ILE A 516 12.18 9.86 -13.78
CA ILE A 516 11.75 11.24 -14.10
C ILE A 516 12.90 12.16 -14.58
N VAL A 517 14.02 12.24 -13.85
CA VAL A 517 15.20 13.07 -14.16
C VAL A 517 16.47 12.23 -14.23
N GLY A 518 17.47 12.67 -15.00
CA GLY A 518 18.72 11.92 -15.19
C GLY A 518 19.67 11.91 -13.97
N GLU A 519 19.51 12.85 -13.04
CA GLU A 519 20.22 12.83 -11.75
C GLU A 519 19.27 12.27 -10.67
N ASN A 520 19.37 10.97 -10.43
CA ASN A 520 18.50 10.22 -9.54
C ASN A 520 19.28 9.15 -8.75
N GLN A 521 18.67 8.59 -7.71
CA GLN A 521 19.17 7.42 -6.99
C GLN A 521 18.02 6.59 -6.43
N LEU A 522 17.97 5.31 -6.78
CA LEU A 522 16.99 4.36 -6.22
C LEU A 522 17.45 3.98 -4.82
N ILE A 523 16.60 4.24 -3.82
CA ILE A 523 16.92 4.00 -2.41
C ILE A 523 16.02 2.96 -1.76
N GLY A 524 14.89 2.60 -2.37
CA GLY A 524 13.98 1.62 -1.79
C GLY A 524 13.04 0.97 -2.77
N PHE A 525 12.60 -0.22 -2.38
CA PHE A 525 11.59 -1.02 -3.06
C PHE A 525 10.51 -1.43 -2.07
N GLY A 526 9.25 -1.47 -2.50
CA GLY A 526 8.15 -2.03 -1.73
C GLY A 526 7.18 -2.78 -2.63
N ALA A 527 6.46 -3.73 -2.05
CA ALA A 527 5.46 -4.53 -2.75
C ALA A 527 4.34 -4.94 -1.80
N ASN A 528 3.10 -4.95 -2.29
CA ASN A 528 1.99 -5.61 -1.62
C ASN A 528 1.94 -7.09 -2.04
N LEU A 529 2.15 -8.00 -1.10
CA LEU A 529 2.26 -9.42 -1.40
C LEU A 529 1.72 -10.33 -0.29
N GLY A 530 1.53 -11.59 -0.64
CA GLY A 530 1.27 -12.70 0.27
C GLY A 530 1.88 -13.99 -0.27
N PHE A 531 2.16 -14.94 0.62
CA PHE A 531 2.67 -16.24 0.22
C PHE A 531 1.54 -17.25 0.12
N ALA A 532 1.74 -18.36 -0.59
CA ALA A 532 0.73 -19.40 -0.78
C ALA A 532 0.04 -19.87 0.52
N GLN A 533 0.77 -19.94 1.64
CA GLN A 533 0.24 -20.29 2.96
C GLN A 533 -0.66 -19.21 3.57
N ASP A 534 -0.56 -17.96 3.14
CA ASP A 534 -1.35 -16.86 3.71
C ASP A 534 -2.79 -16.81 3.19
N PHE A 535 -3.10 -17.58 2.16
CA PHE A 535 -4.44 -17.66 1.55
C PHE A 535 -5.24 -18.87 2.08
N GLY A 536 -6.55 -18.67 2.27
CA GLY A 536 -7.46 -19.72 2.73
C GLY A 536 -7.52 -20.92 1.77
N GLY A 537 -7.56 -22.13 2.32
CA GLY A 537 -7.58 -23.38 1.56
C GLY A 537 -6.20 -23.94 1.18
N SER A 538 -5.12 -23.25 1.55
CA SER A 538 -3.75 -23.73 1.37
C SER A 538 -3.45 -24.95 2.23
N THR A 539 -2.66 -25.88 1.68
CA THR A 539 -2.12 -27.04 2.42
C THR A 539 -0.69 -26.79 2.92
N ILE A 540 -0.13 -25.61 2.64
CA ILE A 540 1.23 -25.24 3.04
C ILE A 540 1.19 -24.78 4.51
N PRO A 541 2.07 -25.32 5.37
CA PRO A 541 2.14 -24.90 6.77
C PRO A 541 2.45 -23.40 6.91
N GLN A 542 1.87 -22.74 7.92
CA GLN A 542 2.19 -21.34 8.26
C GLN A 542 3.67 -21.12 8.60
N THR A 543 4.38 -22.18 9.00
CA THR A 543 5.81 -22.17 9.31
C THR A 543 6.71 -22.32 8.09
N ALA A 544 6.13 -22.55 6.90
CA ALA A 544 6.88 -22.66 5.65
C ALA A 544 7.60 -21.35 5.32
N ASP A 545 8.60 -21.44 4.45
CA ASP A 545 9.41 -20.27 4.14
C ASP A 545 8.68 -19.18 3.39
N LYS A 546 9.21 -17.97 3.53
CA LYS A 546 8.65 -16.72 3.01
C LYS A 546 9.74 -15.90 2.35
N ASP A 547 10.50 -16.52 1.48
CA ASP A 547 11.63 -15.93 0.77
C ASP A 547 11.37 -15.78 -0.73
N PHE A 548 12.18 -14.92 -1.36
CA PHE A 548 12.26 -14.74 -2.81
C PHE A 548 13.49 -13.90 -3.18
N ASN A 549 13.86 -13.90 -4.46
CA ASN A 549 14.91 -13.03 -4.98
C ASN A 549 14.34 -11.75 -5.59
N ILE A 550 14.84 -10.60 -5.14
CA ILE A 550 14.58 -9.29 -5.73
C ILE A 550 15.67 -8.99 -6.75
N HIS A 551 15.23 -8.62 -7.95
CA HIS A 551 16.08 -8.23 -9.06
C HIS A 551 15.84 -6.78 -9.44
N ILE A 552 16.93 -6.09 -9.81
CA ILE A 552 16.86 -4.75 -10.40
C ILE A 552 17.52 -4.82 -11.76
N TRP A 553 16.69 -4.79 -12.80
CA TRP A 553 17.11 -5.02 -14.16
C TRP A 553 17.15 -3.75 -15.00
N LYS A 554 18.03 -3.78 -16.00
CA LYS A 554 17.96 -2.92 -17.18
C LYS A 554 17.42 -3.71 -18.37
N LYS A 555 16.43 -3.15 -19.09
CA LYS A 555 15.97 -3.72 -20.37
C LYS A 555 17.10 -3.64 -21.41
N THR A 556 17.40 -4.74 -22.08
CA THR A 556 18.46 -4.83 -23.10
C THR A 556 17.92 -4.73 -24.53
N ASP A 557 16.66 -5.09 -24.74
CA ASP A 557 15.99 -5.06 -26.04
C ASP A 557 14.45 -5.07 -25.89
N ASP A 558 13.76 -4.74 -26.99
CA ASP A 558 12.29 -4.71 -27.06
C ASP A 558 11.65 -6.12 -27.02
N ASN A 559 12.44 -7.20 -27.06
CA ASN A 559 11.95 -8.58 -26.98
C ASN A 559 11.99 -9.12 -25.54
N GLY A 560 12.07 -8.24 -24.54
CA GLY A 560 12.03 -8.58 -23.12
C GLY A 560 13.35 -9.09 -22.54
N GLY A 561 14.48 -8.85 -23.20
CA GLY A 561 15.78 -9.11 -22.59
C GLY A 561 16.05 -8.21 -21.39
N VAL A 562 16.58 -8.78 -20.30
CA VAL A 562 16.91 -8.08 -19.05
C VAL A 562 18.28 -8.50 -18.54
N VAL A 563 18.96 -7.60 -17.82
CA VAL A 563 20.22 -7.88 -17.11
C VAL A 563 20.24 -7.18 -15.77
N ASP A 564 20.74 -7.87 -14.75
CA ASP A 564 20.89 -7.34 -13.39
C ASP A 564 21.88 -6.16 -13.34
N ILE A 565 21.45 -5.07 -12.69
CA ILE A 565 22.28 -3.89 -12.39
C ILE A 565 23.13 -4.19 -11.13
N ILE A 566 22.53 -4.86 -10.16
CA ILE A 566 23.17 -5.35 -8.93
C ILE A 566 22.89 -6.85 -8.78
N PRO A 567 23.71 -7.61 -8.02
CA PRO A 567 23.38 -8.99 -7.70
C PRO A 567 21.98 -9.11 -7.07
N PRO A 568 21.24 -10.19 -7.37
CA PRO A 568 19.91 -10.41 -6.78
C PRO A 568 19.97 -10.41 -5.26
N ILE A 569 18.96 -9.80 -4.63
CA ILE A 569 18.85 -9.68 -3.18
C ILE A 569 17.89 -10.76 -2.70
N LEU A 570 18.37 -11.70 -1.88
CA LEU A 570 17.49 -12.63 -1.18
C LEU A 570 16.74 -11.87 -0.09
N PHE A 571 15.42 -11.82 -0.19
CA PHE A 571 14.55 -11.29 0.85
C PHE A 571 14.04 -12.44 1.71
N ASP A 572 14.33 -12.41 3.00
CA ASP A 572 13.76 -13.35 3.97
C ASP A 572 12.59 -12.68 4.69
N GLY A 573 11.38 -13.13 4.39
CA GLY A 573 10.14 -12.61 4.97
C GLY A 573 10.02 -12.91 6.46
N LYS A 574 10.57 -14.01 6.98
CA LYS A 574 10.51 -14.30 8.43
C LYS A 574 11.42 -13.36 9.20
N GLU A 575 12.65 -13.15 8.73
CA GLU A 575 13.57 -12.18 9.33
C GLU A 575 13.01 -10.75 9.23
N SER A 576 12.29 -10.45 8.15
CA SER A 576 11.64 -9.16 7.92
C SER A 576 10.29 -8.99 8.63
N GLY A 577 9.87 -9.96 9.46
CA GLY A 577 8.61 -9.89 10.22
C GLY A 577 7.34 -10.00 9.36
N VAL A 578 7.43 -10.57 8.16
CA VAL A 578 6.31 -10.83 7.27
C VAL A 578 5.55 -12.06 7.75
N SER A 579 4.39 -11.83 8.35
CA SER A 579 3.60 -12.88 8.97
C SER A 579 2.26 -13.16 8.25
N GLY A 580 1.96 -12.40 7.20
CA GLY A 580 0.74 -12.53 6.39
C GLY A 580 0.79 -11.62 5.15
N ILE A 581 -0.37 -11.43 4.52
CA ILE A 581 -0.55 -10.59 3.35
C ILE A 581 -0.41 -9.12 3.71
N GLY A 582 0.30 -8.34 2.88
CA GLY A 582 0.33 -6.89 2.94
C GLY A 582 1.61 -6.31 2.37
N ASP A 583 1.88 -5.05 2.72
CA ASP A 583 3.05 -4.34 2.24
C ASP A 583 4.34 -4.86 2.90
N ILE A 584 5.40 -4.92 2.09
CA ILE A 584 6.80 -5.06 2.49
C ILE A 584 7.61 -3.87 1.99
N ASN A 585 8.73 -3.58 2.66
CA ASN A 585 9.66 -2.54 2.26
C ASN A 585 11.10 -3.06 2.37
N VAL A 586 11.94 -2.66 1.41
CA VAL A 586 13.34 -3.06 1.30
C VAL A 586 14.19 -1.80 1.11
N ASP A 587 15.17 -1.62 2.00
CA ASP A 587 16.15 -0.55 1.91
C ASP A 587 17.27 -0.93 0.92
N LEU A 588 17.46 -0.10 -0.10
CA LEU A 588 18.47 -0.29 -1.15
C LEU A 588 19.65 0.69 -1.02
N THR A 589 19.72 1.48 0.04
CA THR A 589 20.76 2.51 0.24
C THR A 589 22.18 1.94 0.36
N THR A 590 22.31 0.65 0.68
CA THR A 590 23.58 -0.08 0.66
C THR A 590 24.15 -0.24 -0.77
N PHE A 591 23.29 -0.18 -1.79
CA PHE A 591 23.64 -0.30 -3.22
C PHE A 591 23.69 1.05 -3.94
N LYS A 592 23.69 2.16 -3.20
CA LYS A 592 23.57 3.51 -3.74
C LYS A 592 24.54 3.84 -4.88
N ASP A 593 25.76 3.31 -4.85
CA ASP A 593 26.78 3.61 -5.85
C ASP A 593 26.43 3.00 -7.22
N ASP A 594 25.80 1.81 -7.23
CA ASP A 594 25.35 1.11 -8.45
C ASP A 594 23.96 1.59 -8.91
N LEU A 595 23.14 2.09 -7.97
CA LEU A 595 21.77 2.52 -8.20
C LEU A 595 21.60 4.03 -8.37
N THR A 596 22.59 4.71 -8.95
CA THR A 596 22.60 6.16 -9.20
C THR A 596 22.61 6.51 -10.69
N ASN A 597 21.90 7.57 -11.07
CA ASN A 597 21.74 8.07 -12.44
C ASN A 597 21.22 6.99 -13.39
N LEU A 598 20.19 6.27 -12.93
CA LEU A 598 19.54 5.21 -13.69
C LEU A 598 18.63 5.83 -14.77
N GLY A 599 18.46 5.10 -15.87
CA GLY A 599 17.33 5.33 -16.78
C GLY A 599 16.15 4.49 -16.34
N GLU A 600 15.25 4.16 -17.27
CA GLU A 600 14.19 3.18 -17.03
C GLU A 600 14.77 1.84 -16.56
N ILE A 601 14.21 1.30 -15.48
CA ILE A 601 14.56 0.01 -14.89
C ILE A 601 13.34 -0.89 -14.80
N VAL A 602 13.57 -2.18 -14.52
CA VAL A 602 12.52 -3.14 -14.20
C VAL A 602 12.88 -3.79 -12.87
N VAL A 603 11.99 -3.70 -11.88
CA VAL A 603 12.18 -4.37 -10.59
C VAL A 603 11.36 -5.66 -10.60
N GLY A 604 12.02 -6.79 -10.36
CA GLY A 604 11.40 -8.11 -10.39
C GLY A 604 11.49 -8.84 -9.05
N ILE A 605 10.48 -9.63 -8.74
CA ILE A 605 10.51 -10.67 -7.71
C ILE A 605 10.47 -12.02 -8.42
N VAL A 606 11.40 -12.91 -8.08
CA VAL A 606 11.53 -14.25 -8.63
C VAL A 606 11.50 -15.25 -7.50
N ASP A 607 10.58 -16.22 -7.57
CA ASP A 607 10.44 -17.28 -6.58
C ASP A 607 11.74 -18.10 -6.54
N ASP A 608 12.28 -18.31 -5.34
CA ASP A 608 13.54 -19.02 -5.10
C ASP A 608 13.33 -20.48 -4.66
N ASP A 609 12.09 -20.85 -4.38
CA ASP A 609 11.71 -22.21 -3.99
C ASP A 609 10.38 -22.68 -4.64
N THR A 610 9.75 -23.70 -4.05
CA THR A 610 8.48 -24.28 -4.56
C THR A 610 7.21 -23.60 -4.05
N ILE A 611 7.32 -22.63 -3.14
CA ILE A 611 6.22 -21.90 -2.52
C ILE A 611 5.99 -20.63 -3.33
N GLY A 612 4.76 -20.45 -3.82
CA GLY A 612 4.45 -19.30 -4.68
C GLY A 612 4.30 -18.00 -3.90
N THR A 613 4.87 -16.92 -4.45
CA THR A 613 4.58 -15.54 -4.05
C THR A 613 3.46 -14.95 -4.90
N TYR A 614 2.53 -14.23 -4.27
CA TYR A 614 1.38 -13.60 -4.92
C TYR A 614 1.33 -12.12 -4.60
N PHE A 615 0.99 -11.30 -5.58
CA PHE A 615 1.08 -9.84 -5.50
C PHE A 615 -0.31 -9.22 -5.61
N GLY A 616 -0.53 -8.16 -4.82
CA GLY A 616 -1.74 -7.35 -4.89
C GLY A 616 -1.90 -6.72 -6.27
N MET A 617 -3.11 -6.73 -6.79
CA MET A 617 -3.45 -6.22 -8.12
C MET A 617 -4.15 -4.87 -8.06
N ASN A 618 -3.87 -3.99 -9.03
CA ASN A 618 -4.56 -2.71 -9.21
C ASN A 618 -4.86 -2.47 -10.69
N ASN A 619 -6.02 -1.88 -11.01
CA ASN A 619 -6.43 -1.60 -12.38
C ASN A 619 -6.33 -0.10 -12.71
N SER A 620 -5.12 0.32 -13.05
CA SER A 620 -4.81 1.70 -13.46
C SER A 620 -5.16 2.03 -14.92
N GLY A 621 -5.38 1.02 -15.78
CA GLY A 621 -5.63 1.18 -17.21
C GLY A 621 -4.36 1.31 -18.08
N GLU A 622 -3.18 1.41 -17.48
CA GLU A 622 -1.87 1.38 -18.15
C GLU A 622 -1.15 0.05 -17.84
N ASN A 623 -0.13 -0.32 -18.61
CA ASN A 623 0.60 -1.59 -18.42
C ASN A 623 2.07 -1.35 -18.12
N HIS A 624 2.48 -1.65 -16.88
CA HIS A 624 3.85 -1.61 -16.39
C HIS A 624 4.34 -2.97 -15.89
N THR A 625 3.47 -3.98 -15.85
CA THR A 625 3.77 -5.29 -15.27
C THR A 625 4.15 -6.33 -16.32
N TYR A 626 5.10 -7.20 -15.97
CA TYR A 626 5.63 -8.27 -16.81
C TYR A 626 5.78 -9.56 -16.03
N ALA A 627 5.45 -10.68 -16.67
CA ALA A 627 5.87 -12.01 -16.21
C ALA A 627 7.33 -12.24 -16.61
N TYR A 628 8.15 -12.74 -15.69
CA TYR A 628 9.54 -13.12 -15.92
C TYR A 628 9.66 -14.64 -16.05
N ASN A 629 10.43 -15.08 -17.05
CA ASN A 629 10.85 -16.47 -17.25
C ASN A 629 9.72 -17.51 -17.35
N TYR A 630 8.47 -17.09 -17.60
CA TYR A 630 7.30 -17.97 -17.76
C TYR A 630 7.44 -19.09 -18.82
N ASN A 631 8.35 -18.93 -19.79
CA ASN A 631 8.63 -19.96 -20.82
C ASN A 631 10.06 -20.55 -20.70
N GLY A 632 10.74 -20.40 -19.56
CA GLY A 632 12.10 -20.88 -19.34
C GLY A 632 13.16 -20.19 -20.20
N ASN A 633 12.91 -18.95 -20.65
CA ASN A 633 13.75 -18.22 -21.59
C ASN A 633 14.53 -17.05 -20.97
N GLY A 634 14.36 -16.79 -19.66
CA GLY A 634 15.00 -15.68 -18.95
C GLY A 634 14.59 -14.29 -19.43
N LYS A 635 13.36 -14.14 -19.95
CA LYS A 635 12.85 -12.87 -20.50
C LYS A 635 11.59 -12.41 -19.78
N ILE A 636 11.34 -11.11 -19.84
CA ILE A 636 10.08 -10.50 -19.40
C ILE A 636 9.05 -10.49 -20.54
N SER A 637 7.77 -10.64 -20.21
CA SER A 637 6.63 -10.60 -21.14
C SER A 637 5.49 -9.79 -20.54
N SER A 638 4.99 -8.79 -21.25
CA SER A 638 3.97 -7.87 -20.71
C SER A 638 2.71 -8.60 -20.27
N MET A 639 2.17 -8.20 -19.11
CA MET A 639 0.96 -8.77 -18.52
C MET A 639 -0.27 -8.64 -19.42
N ALA A 640 -0.31 -7.63 -20.29
CA ALA A 640 -1.38 -7.44 -21.28
C ALA A 640 -1.52 -8.61 -22.27
N ASN A 641 -0.51 -9.46 -22.40
CA ASN A 641 -0.56 -10.64 -23.27
C ASN A 641 -1.26 -11.85 -22.64
N PHE A 642 -1.70 -11.73 -21.38
CA PHE A 642 -2.21 -12.84 -20.60
C PHE A 642 -3.70 -12.69 -20.29
N SER A 643 -4.35 -13.83 -20.04
CA SER A 643 -5.78 -13.89 -19.72
C SER A 643 -6.05 -15.00 -18.72
N VAL A 644 -7.00 -14.77 -17.81
CA VAL A 644 -7.45 -15.75 -16.82
C VAL A 644 -8.93 -16.05 -17.06
N GLY A 645 -9.24 -17.32 -17.30
CA GLY A 645 -10.61 -17.77 -17.64
C GLY A 645 -11.26 -17.01 -18.80
N GLY A 646 -10.45 -16.57 -19.76
CA GLY A 646 -10.88 -15.82 -20.95
C GLY A 646 -10.96 -14.29 -20.78
N SER A 647 -10.82 -13.77 -19.56
CA SER A 647 -10.75 -12.33 -19.28
C SER A 647 -9.31 -11.83 -19.40
N SER A 648 -9.10 -10.69 -20.07
CA SER A 648 -7.77 -10.09 -20.29
C SER A 648 -7.21 -9.44 -19.03
N LEU A 649 -5.89 -9.53 -18.82
CA LEU A 649 -5.16 -8.79 -17.78
C LEU A 649 -4.60 -7.44 -18.27
N ASP A 650 -5.02 -6.98 -19.46
CA ASP A 650 -4.66 -5.66 -19.99
C ASP A 650 -5.15 -4.51 -19.08
N GLY A 651 -4.25 -3.59 -18.74
CA GLY A 651 -4.49 -2.45 -17.85
C GLY A 651 -4.29 -2.72 -16.35
N TRP A 652 -4.00 -3.97 -15.99
CA TRP A 652 -3.71 -4.36 -14.62
C TRP A 652 -2.23 -4.20 -14.31
N ASN A 653 -1.91 -3.87 -13.06
CA ASN A 653 -0.54 -3.82 -12.55
C ASN A 653 -0.43 -4.48 -11.17
N PHE A 654 0.79 -4.94 -10.87
CA PHE A 654 1.15 -5.30 -9.51
C PHE A 654 1.56 -4.07 -8.73
N MET A 655 1.22 -4.07 -7.43
CA MET A 655 1.49 -2.97 -6.51
C MET A 655 2.95 -2.96 -6.06
N PHE A 656 3.88 -2.81 -7.02
CA PHE A 656 5.29 -2.59 -6.77
C PHE A 656 5.54 -1.09 -6.74
N ARG A 657 6.43 -0.66 -5.83
CA ARG A 657 6.69 0.74 -5.57
C ARG A 657 8.19 0.96 -5.42
N THR A 658 8.69 2.08 -5.95
CA THR A 658 10.11 2.45 -5.82
C THR A 658 10.27 3.85 -5.25
N THR A 659 11.24 4.02 -4.36
CA THR A 659 11.55 5.31 -3.74
C THR A 659 12.86 5.86 -4.28
N TRP A 660 12.85 7.11 -4.72
CA TRP A 660 13.97 7.75 -5.41
C TRP A 660 14.39 9.06 -4.73
N LEU A 661 15.68 9.32 -4.69
CA LEU A 661 16.23 10.66 -4.48
C LEU A 661 16.47 11.34 -5.82
N LEU A 662 16.05 12.59 -5.95
CA LEU A 662 16.07 13.34 -7.21
C LEU A 662 16.76 14.69 -7.02
N LYS A 663 17.53 15.10 -8.03
CA LYS A 663 18.06 16.47 -8.14
C LYS A 663 18.21 16.87 -9.60
N ASN A 664 18.39 18.15 -9.85
CA ASN A 664 18.71 18.67 -11.17
C ASN A 664 19.72 19.81 -11.07
N SER A 665 20.96 19.50 -11.43
CA SER A 665 22.10 20.42 -11.41
C SER A 665 22.28 21.16 -12.74
N THR A 666 21.35 21.01 -13.69
CA THR A 666 21.42 21.65 -15.01
C THR A 666 21.38 23.17 -14.88
N THR A 667 22.38 23.85 -15.42
CA THR A 667 22.35 25.33 -15.51
C THR A 667 21.27 25.77 -16.49
N PRO A 668 20.32 26.64 -16.07
CA PRO A 668 19.22 27.06 -16.93
C PRO A 668 19.64 27.78 -18.20
N LYS A 669 19.12 27.30 -19.33
CA LYS A 669 19.22 27.94 -20.64
C LYS A 669 17.86 27.84 -21.35
N LEU A 670 17.17 28.98 -21.38
CA LEU A 670 15.82 29.07 -21.93
C LEU A 670 15.81 29.76 -23.29
N HIS A 671 14.88 29.33 -24.13
CA HIS A 671 14.47 30.03 -25.32
C HIS A 671 12.96 30.25 -25.27
N ALA A 672 12.47 31.41 -25.72
CA ALA A 672 11.05 31.59 -25.98
C ALA A 672 10.83 31.99 -27.44
N GLY A 673 9.66 31.64 -27.94
CA GLY A 673 9.19 31.99 -29.26
C GLY A 673 7.66 31.98 -29.30
N PHE A 674 7.11 32.32 -30.45
CA PHE A 674 5.67 32.34 -30.65
C PHE A 674 5.30 31.83 -32.05
N MET A 675 4.11 31.24 -32.16
CA MET A 675 3.40 31.05 -33.41
C MET A 675 2.20 31.99 -33.43
N GLN A 676 2.18 32.87 -34.42
CA GLN A 676 1.08 33.80 -34.66
C GLN A 676 0.05 33.14 -35.57
N HIS A 677 -1.24 33.26 -35.24
CA HIS A 677 -2.29 32.67 -36.06
C HIS A 677 -2.38 33.37 -37.43
N SER A 678 -2.50 32.60 -38.52
CA SER A 678 -2.37 33.11 -39.90
C SER A 678 -3.50 34.05 -40.35
N ILE A 679 -4.65 34.01 -39.69
CA ILE A 679 -5.84 34.85 -39.92
C ILE A 679 -6.04 35.83 -38.76
N PHE A 680 -6.30 35.33 -37.54
CA PHE A 680 -6.35 36.12 -36.30
C PHE A 680 -4.95 36.52 -35.80
N THR A 681 -4.31 37.47 -36.47
CA THR A 681 -2.92 37.85 -36.16
C THR A 681 -2.72 38.45 -34.77
N ASP A 682 -3.79 38.77 -34.04
CA ASP A 682 -3.75 39.13 -32.63
C ASP A 682 -3.61 37.92 -31.69
N GLU A 683 -3.83 36.69 -32.14
CA GLU A 683 -3.70 35.47 -31.33
C GLU A 683 -2.32 34.81 -31.48
N LEU A 684 -1.68 34.55 -30.34
CA LEU A 684 -0.35 33.95 -30.22
C LEU A 684 -0.40 32.66 -29.39
N LYS A 685 0.27 31.62 -29.90
CA LYS A 685 0.76 30.51 -29.09
C LYS A 685 2.21 30.77 -28.73
N ILE A 686 2.50 30.88 -27.45
CA ILE A 686 3.84 31.08 -26.91
C ILE A 686 4.44 29.72 -26.57
N TYR A 687 5.70 29.52 -26.93
CA TYR A 687 6.48 28.33 -26.59
C TYR A 687 7.70 28.76 -25.80
N ILE A 688 7.92 28.13 -24.66
CA ILE A 688 9.12 28.30 -23.84
C ILE A 688 9.82 26.95 -23.84
N ILE A 689 11.09 26.92 -24.21
CA ILE A 689 11.89 25.72 -24.39
C ILE A 689 13.06 25.80 -23.42
N GLY A 690 13.10 24.89 -22.46
CA GLY A 690 14.23 24.67 -21.56
C GLY A 690 15.22 23.64 -22.11
N ASN A 691 16.44 23.65 -21.60
CA ASN A 691 17.41 22.57 -21.81
C ASN A 691 17.31 21.46 -20.74
N SER A 692 16.24 21.45 -19.96
CA SER A 692 15.86 20.43 -18.97
C SER A 692 14.36 20.53 -18.68
N ILE A 693 13.85 19.59 -17.88
CA ILE A 693 12.45 19.50 -17.47
C ILE A 693 12.07 20.74 -16.65
N VAL A 694 11.07 21.48 -17.11
CA VAL A 694 10.58 22.70 -16.47
C VAL A 694 9.56 22.34 -15.40
N ASP A 695 9.70 22.93 -14.22
CA ASP A 695 8.67 22.85 -13.18
C ASP A 695 7.49 23.74 -13.59
N SER A 696 6.52 23.17 -14.32
CA SER A 696 5.39 23.93 -14.87
C SER A 696 4.48 24.51 -13.79
N GLU A 697 4.42 23.89 -12.61
CA GLU A 697 3.56 24.36 -11.51
C GLU A 697 4.15 25.60 -10.84
N ASN A 698 5.48 25.66 -10.69
CA ASN A 698 6.17 26.79 -10.08
C ASN A 698 6.73 27.81 -11.10
N THR A 699 6.54 27.58 -12.40
CA THR A 699 6.97 28.52 -13.45
C THR A 699 5.89 29.55 -13.77
N THR A 700 6.23 30.82 -13.60
CA THR A 700 5.39 31.97 -13.95
C THR A 700 5.81 32.56 -15.28
N VAL A 701 4.84 32.73 -16.17
CA VAL A 701 5.01 33.40 -17.47
C VAL A 701 4.22 34.70 -17.46
N ILE A 702 4.92 35.83 -17.60
CA ILE A 702 4.32 37.16 -17.67
C ILE A 702 4.54 37.72 -19.07
N ILE A 703 3.45 38.07 -19.74
CA ILE A 703 3.51 38.73 -21.05
C ILE A 703 3.11 40.19 -20.86
N ASN A 704 4.02 41.10 -21.21
CA ASN A 704 3.79 42.53 -21.19
C ASN A 704 3.69 43.08 -22.60
N ASN A 705 2.48 43.47 -23.03
CA ASN A 705 2.26 44.15 -24.30
C ASN A 705 1.96 45.64 -24.06
N ALA A 706 2.85 46.51 -24.52
CA ALA A 706 2.75 47.97 -24.44
C ALA A 706 2.51 48.52 -23.01
N GLY A 707 3.13 47.91 -22.00
CA GLY A 707 3.00 48.31 -20.60
C GLY A 707 1.89 47.60 -19.83
N ASN A 708 1.09 46.77 -20.49
CA ASN A 708 0.06 45.95 -19.85
C ASN A 708 0.58 44.52 -19.62
N GLY A 709 1.01 44.24 -18.39
CA GLY A 709 1.51 42.93 -17.96
C GLY A 709 0.39 41.99 -17.53
N GLN A 710 0.38 40.78 -18.08
CA GLN A 710 -0.57 39.71 -17.73
C GLN A 710 0.19 38.42 -17.41
N VAL A 711 -0.14 37.79 -16.29
CA VAL A 711 0.26 36.40 -16.02
C VAL A 711 -0.57 35.49 -16.91
N VAL A 712 0.08 34.64 -17.70
CA VAL A 712 -0.59 33.69 -18.58
C VAL A 712 -0.52 32.28 -18.03
N SER A 713 -1.61 31.54 -18.18
CA SER A 713 -1.61 30.10 -17.93
C SER A 713 -0.63 29.41 -18.87
N ASN A 714 0.13 28.47 -18.34
CA ASN A 714 1.07 27.65 -19.08
C ASN A 714 0.88 26.18 -18.70
N SER A 715 1.25 25.28 -19.61
CA SER A 715 1.27 23.84 -19.38
C SER A 715 2.43 23.22 -20.13
N ALA A 716 2.96 22.10 -19.66
CA ALA A 716 3.89 21.29 -20.43
C ALA A 716 3.25 20.87 -21.77
N LEU A 717 4.08 20.77 -22.82
CA LEU A 717 3.68 20.19 -24.09
C LEU A 717 3.49 18.68 -23.90
N ALA A 718 2.44 18.11 -24.48
CA ALA A 718 2.21 16.67 -24.41
C ALA A 718 3.47 15.89 -24.84
N ASN A 719 3.91 14.96 -23.97
CA ASN A 719 5.10 14.13 -24.13
C ASN A 719 6.43 14.91 -24.19
N ASN A 720 6.48 16.16 -23.71
CA ASN A 720 7.72 16.92 -23.61
C ASN A 720 7.67 18.01 -22.52
N ASP A 721 8.13 17.64 -21.33
CA ASP A 721 8.13 18.51 -20.15
C ASP A 721 9.25 19.57 -20.14
N SER A 722 10.10 19.59 -21.17
CA SER A 722 11.06 20.68 -21.39
C SER A 722 10.44 21.86 -22.13
N ILE A 723 9.18 21.75 -22.58
CA ILE A 723 8.50 22.80 -23.36
C ILE A 723 7.22 23.22 -22.66
N LEU A 724 7.08 24.51 -22.34
CA LEU A 724 5.82 25.10 -21.88
C LEU A 724 5.10 25.81 -23.02
N VAL A 725 3.77 25.72 -23.00
CA VAL A 725 2.88 26.35 -23.99
C VAL A 725 1.91 27.28 -23.28
N SER A 726 1.75 28.50 -23.81
CA SER A 726 0.76 29.47 -23.36
C SER A 726 -0.01 30.09 -24.53
N ASN A 727 -1.21 30.59 -24.27
CA ASN A 727 -1.97 31.37 -25.24
C ASN A 727 -2.00 32.84 -24.82
N TYR A 728 -1.88 33.75 -25.78
CA TYR A 728 -1.95 35.19 -25.53
C TYR A 728 -2.63 35.93 -26.68
N ARG A 729 -3.35 37.00 -26.35
CA ARG A 729 -3.97 37.90 -27.33
C ARG A 729 -3.37 39.30 -27.24
N LEU A 730 -2.85 39.79 -28.36
CA LEU A 730 -2.31 41.14 -28.51
C LEU A 730 -3.42 42.18 -28.41
N ASN A 731 -3.11 43.29 -27.74
CA ASN A 731 -4.07 44.37 -27.50
C ASN A 731 -3.59 45.72 -28.01
N ALA A 732 -2.29 45.89 -28.27
CA ALA A 732 -1.71 47.16 -28.73
C ALA A 732 -0.40 46.99 -29.51
N SER A 733 -0.10 47.99 -30.35
CA SER A 733 1.27 48.21 -30.87
C SER A 733 2.20 48.66 -29.75
N GLY A 734 3.45 48.23 -29.80
CA GLY A 734 4.50 48.59 -28.84
C GLY A 734 5.35 47.39 -28.42
N PRO A 735 6.15 47.54 -27.35
CA PRO A 735 6.94 46.46 -26.79
C PRO A 735 6.10 45.23 -26.47
N LEU A 736 6.66 44.05 -26.69
CA LEU A 736 6.13 42.77 -26.25
C LEU A 736 7.26 42.03 -25.55
N ASP A 737 7.20 41.98 -24.22
CA ASP A 737 8.20 41.31 -23.41
C ASP A 737 7.58 40.02 -22.82
N ILE A 738 8.25 38.89 -23.01
CA ILE A 738 7.87 37.60 -22.43
C ILE A 738 8.85 37.31 -21.30
N ASN A 739 8.43 37.53 -20.06
CA ASN A 739 9.20 37.21 -18.87
C ASN A 739 8.84 35.80 -18.38
N VAL A 740 9.86 35.00 -18.10
CA VAL A 740 9.72 33.63 -17.60
C VAL A 740 10.57 33.52 -16.34
N SER A 741 9.92 33.24 -15.21
CA SER A 741 10.56 33.05 -13.91
C SER A 741 10.13 31.71 -13.31
N GLY A 742 11.07 30.94 -12.78
CA GLY A 742 10.82 29.60 -12.26
C GLY A 742 12.11 28.80 -12.06
N ASN A 743 11.98 27.49 -12.03
CA ASN A 743 13.07 26.54 -11.82
C ASN A 743 12.86 25.30 -12.71
N TYR A 744 13.93 24.54 -12.93
CA TYR A 744 13.77 23.18 -13.42
C TYR A 744 13.28 22.28 -12.30
N LEU A 745 12.56 21.22 -12.66
CA LEU A 745 12.05 20.25 -11.71
C LEU A 745 13.22 19.66 -10.90
N TYR A 746 13.07 19.66 -9.57
CA TYR A 746 14.10 19.25 -8.60
C TYR A 746 15.42 20.04 -8.67
N SER A 747 15.40 21.28 -9.20
CA SER A 747 16.57 22.16 -9.16
C SER A 747 16.45 23.20 -8.04
N SER A 748 17.57 23.47 -7.37
CA SER A 748 17.70 24.63 -6.47
C SER A 748 18.04 25.94 -7.20
N THR A 749 18.26 25.89 -8.53
CA THR A 749 18.64 27.06 -9.33
C THR A 749 17.42 27.67 -9.99
N ILE A 750 17.18 28.95 -9.71
CA ILE A 750 16.09 29.74 -10.31
C ILE A 750 16.58 30.35 -11.62
N PHE A 751 15.71 30.37 -12.63
CA PHE A 751 15.85 31.22 -13.81
C PHE A 751 14.84 32.36 -13.78
N ASP A 752 15.27 33.54 -14.23
CA ASP A 752 14.42 34.70 -14.51
C ASP A 752 14.96 35.36 -15.78
N THR A 753 14.24 35.17 -16.89
CA THR A 753 14.69 35.58 -18.23
C THR A 753 13.58 36.31 -18.97
N THR A 754 13.94 37.40 -19.66
CA THR A 754 13.00 38.18 -20.47
C THR A 754 13.38 38.14 -21.95
N PHE A 755 12.45 37.70 -22.79
CA PHE A 755 12.57 37.70 -24.24
C PHE A 755 11.85 38.91 -24.83
N ASN A 756 12.57 39.71 -25.62
CA ASN A 756 12.12 41.03 -26.05
C ASN A 756 11.69 41.02 -27.53
N TYR A 757 10.45 41.43 -27.80
CA TYR A 757 9.88 41.58 -29.13
C TYR A 757 9.22 42.96 -29.27
N ASN A 758 8.90 43.34 -30.50
CA ASN A 758 8.12 44.53 -30.78
C ASN A 758 6.94 44.18 -31.68
N VAL A 759 5.80 44.84 -31.45
CA VAL A 759 4.53 44.60 -32.13
C VAL A 759 4.08 45.88 -32.83
N ASN A 760 3.58 45.78 -34.05
CA ASN A 760 2.94 46.89 -34.73
C ASN A 760 1.70 46.46 -35.52
N TYR A 761 0.53 47.01 -35.17
CA TYR A 761 -0.69 46.91 -35.96
C TYR A 761 -0.59 47.75 -37.24
N THR A 762 -0.62 47.07 -38.38
CA THR A 762 -0.37 47.64 -39.70
C THR A 762 -1.65 47.60 -40.55
N LEU A 763 -2.02 48.75 -41.11
CA LEU A 763 -3.21 48.86 -41.97
C LEU A 763 -2.84 48.53 -43.42
N SER A 764 -3.64 47.70 -44.09
CA SER A 764 -3.38 47.31 -45.49
C SER A 764 -3.31 48.51 -46.44
N SER A 765 -4.17 49.50 -46.21
CA SER A 765 -4.24 50.72 -47.02
C SER A 765 -3.07 51.69 -46.81
N LYS A 766 -2.37 51.62 -45.66
CA LYS A 766 -1.32 52.59 -45.29
C LYS A 766 0.09 51.99 -45.19
N GLY A 767 0.20 50.67 -45.23
CA GLY A 767 1.47 50.02 -44.89
C GLY A 767 1.89 50.35 -43.46
N GLY A 768 3.16 50.11 -43.14
CA GLY A 768 3.67 50.35 -41.80
C GLY A 768 5.16 50.12 -41.66
N GLU A 769 5.72 50.61 -40.57
CA GLU A 769 7.12 50.39 -40.19
C GLU A 769 7.16 49.66 -38.85
N ILE A 770 8.03 48.67 -38.72
CA ILE A 770 8.32 48.01 -37.45
C ILE A 770 9.82 47.92 -37.27
N THR A 771 10.29 48.20 -36.05
CA THR A 771 11.70 48.15 -35.67
C THR A 771 11.87 47.14 -34.54
N SER A 772 12.97 46.39 -34.53
CA SER A 772 13.35 45.49 -33.44
C SER A 772 13.60 46.24 -32.13
N ARG A 773 13.51 45.54 -30.99
CA ARG A 773 13.68 46.14 -29.66
C ARG A 773 15.05 46.78 -29.43
N ASP A 774 16.10 46.24 -30.04
CA ASP A 774 17.46 46.78 -30.02
C ASP A 774 17.70 47.93 -31.04
N SER A 775 16.67 48.30 -31.81
CA SER A 775 16.73 49.32 -32.85
C SER A 775 17.70 49.04 -34.01
N VAL A 776 18.21 47.81 -34.15
CA VAL A 776 19.16 47.44 -35.21
C VAL A 776 18.44 47.10 -36.51
N TYR A 777 17.33 46.36 -36.43
CA TYR A 777 16.57 45.88 -37.58
C TYR A 777 15.28 46.68 -37.75
N ARG A 778 14.91 46.96 -38.99
CA ARG A 778 13.67 47.64 -39.34
C ARG A 778 13.11 47.11 -40.65
N VAL A 779 11.79 46.97 -40.72
CA VAL A 779 11.06 46.70 -41.97
C VAL A 779 10.02 47.77 -42.19
N THR A 780 9.97 48.29 -43.41
CA THR A 780 8.93 49.19 -43.89
C THR A 780 8.14 48.50 -45.00
N ILE A 781 6.87 48.25 -44.74
CA ILE A 781 5.90 47.71 -45.69
C ILE A 781 5.20 48.89 -46.39
N PRO A 782 5.23 48.98 -47.74
CA PRO A 782 4.58 50.07 -48.46
C PRO A 782 3.04 50.04 -48.38
N GLU A 783 2.41 51.18 -48.65
CA GLU A 783 0.95 51.30 -48.79
C GLU A 783 0.39 50.29 -49.80
N ASN A 784 -0.80 49.74 -49.53
CA ASN A 784 -1.51 48.77 -50.38
C ASN A 784 -0.70 47.50 -50.71
N SER A 785 0.26 47.13 -49.85
CA SER A 785 1.08 45.92 -50.02
C SER A 785 0.53 44.70 -49.29
N LEU A 786 -0.32 44.89 -48.28
CA LEU A 786 -1.00 43.83 -47.54
C LEU A 786 -2.43 43.69 -48.06
N ASP A 787 -2.96 42.47 -48.01
CA ASP A 787 -4.35 42.13 -48.35
C ASP A 787 -5.32 42.44 -47.19
N GLU A 788 -4.83 42.44 -45.96
CA GLU A 788 -5.61 42.70 -44.74
C GLU A 788 -4.83 43.51 -43.69
N ASN A 789 -5.56 44.04 -42.70
CA ASN A 789 -4.93 44.65 -41.53
C ASN A 789 -4.43 43.55 -40.60
N LEU A 790 -3.21 43.69 -40.08
CA LEU A 790 -2.62 42.66 -39.24
C LEU A 790 -1.60 43.21 -38.24
N TYR A 791 -1.32 42.41 -37.21
CA TYR A 791 -0.20 42.64 -36.31
C TYR A 791 1.09 42.07 -36.88
N LEU A 792 2.10 42.92 -37.06
CA LEU A 792 3.46 42.51 -37.33
C LEU A 792 4.20 42.34 -35.99
N ILE A 793 5.03 41.30 -35.89
CA ILE A 793 5.89 41.10 -34.72
C ILE A 793 7.31 40.90 -35.21
N THR A 794 8.26 41.60 -34.61
CA THR A 794 9.68 41.42 -34.91
C THR A 794 10.48 41.16 -33.64
N GLY A 795 11.48 40.30 -33.77
CA GLY A 795 12.42 39.95 -32.72
C GLY A 795 13.75 39.49 -33.27
N MET A 796 14.72 39.36 -32.37
CA MET A 796 16.03 38.79 -32.65
C MET A 796 15.99 37.27 -32.43
N GLY A 797 16.57 36.52 -33.36
CA GLY A 797 16.58 35.06 -33.40
C GLY A 797 15.70 34.49 -34.51
N ALA A 798 16.07 33.31 -35.02
CA ALA A 798 15.29 32.51 -35.95
C ALA A 798 14.91 31.18 -35.28
N PHE A 799 13.62 30.83 -35.34
CA PHE A 799 13.07 29.66 -34.66
C PHE A 799 12.13 28.91 -35.63
N GLY A 800 12.34 27.60 -35.82
CA GLY A 800 11.50 26.74 -36.68
C GLY A 800 12.25 25.52 -37.25
N GLN A 801 11.53 24.54 -37.81
CA GLN A 801 12.07 23.24 -38.29
C GLN A 801 13.21 23.34 -39.32
N LYS A 802 13.28 24.43 -40.10
CA LYS A 802 14.35 24.66 -41.09
C LYS A 802 15.46 25.58 -40.61
N SER A 803 15.43 26.01 -39.34
CA SER A 803 16.44 26.94 -38.80
C SER A 803 17.83 26.31 -38.76
N ASP A 804 17.93 25.00 -38.50
CA ASP A 804 19.19 24.26 -38.52
C ASP A 804 19.71 24.07 -39.95
N GLU A 805 18.85 23.74 -40.92
CA GLU A 805 19.22 23.66 -42.35
C GLU A 805 19.72 25.02 -42.88
N MET A 806 19.01 26.10 -42.54
CA MET A 806 19.38 27.48 -42.84
C MET A 806 20.74 27.83 -42.22
N GLN A 807 21.00 27.39 -40.99
CA GLN A 807 22.28 27.59 -40.32
C GLN A 807 23.37 26.66 -40.85
N LEU A 808 23.09 25.48 -41.40
CA LEU A 808 24.10 24.54 -41.89
C LEU A 808 24.55 24.85 -43.33
N ALA A 809 23.73 25.53 -44.12
CA ALA A 809 24.03 26.00 -45.48
C ALA A 809 24.99 27.22 -45.53
N LYS A 810 26.14 27.18 -44.82
CA LYS A 810 27.08 28.32 -44.68
C LYS A 810 28.19 28.31 -45.72
N ASP A 811 28.37 29.47 -46.39
CA ASP A 811 29.62 29.88 -47.03
C ASP A 811 30.19 31.21 -46.44
N PHE A 812 29.58 31.74 -45.37
CA PHE A 812 29.89 33.07 -44.79
C PHE A 812 29.53 33.20 -43.30
N ASN A 813 30.00 34.27 -42.64
CA ASN A 813 29.72 34.58 -41.23
C ASN A 813 28.39 35.33 -41.07
N PHE A 814 27.48 34.85 -40.21
CA PHE A 814 26.23 35.53 -39.89
C PHE A 814 26.40 36.63 -38.84
N GLY A 815 25.74 37.77 -39.04
CA GLY A 815 25.35 38.68 -37.95
C GLY A 815 24.10 38.18 -37.22
N PRO A 816 23.52 38.95 -36.28
CA PRO A 816 22.25 38.59 -35.64
C PRO A 816 21.14 38.40 -36.67
N ILE A 817 20.37 37.33 -36.53
CA ILE A 817 19.22 37.04 -37.41
C ILE A 817 17.99 37.69 -36.79
N TYR A 818 17.18 38.35 -37.61
CA TYR A 818 15.90 38.93 -37.18
C TYR A 818 14.77 38.29 -37.96
N THR A 819 13.64 38.14 -37.30
CA THR A 819 12.43 37.57 -37.89
C THR A 819 11.31 38.59 -37.85
N ILE A 820 10.38 38.44 -38.80
CA ILE A 820 9.13 39.19 -38.84
C ILE A 820 7.97 38.21 -39.12
N GLY A 821 6.94 38.27 -38.29
CA GLY A 821 5.69 37.52 -38.45
C GLY A 821 4.54 38.43 -38.92
N PRO A 822 3.43 37.84 -39.42
CA PRO A 822 3.22 36.40 -39.60
C PRO A 822 3.95 35.85 -40.84
N VAL A 823 4.44 34.62 -40.76
CA VAL A 823 5.18 33.95 -41.86
C VAL A 823 4.21 33.56 -42.98
N GLY A 824 4.68 33.55 -44.23
CA GLY A 824 3.90 33.09 -45.38
C GLY A 824 3.01 34.15 -46.04
N LYS A 825 3.08 35.41 -45.60
CA LYS A 825 2.41 36.54 -46.26
C LYS A 825 3.15 36.96 -47.53
N LYS A 826 2.40 37.19 -48.61
CA LYS A 826 2.93 37.72 -49.88
C LYS A 826 2.58 39.19 -49.98
N LEU A 827 3.59 40.04 -50.14
CA LEU A 827 3.39 41.47 -50.33
C LEU A 827 3.14 41.81 -51.81
N ALA A 828 2.21 42.72 -52.08
CA ALA A 828 1.95 43.19 -53.45
C ALA A 828 3.06 44.12 -53.98
N ASN A 829 3.72 44.87 -53.08
CA ASN A 829 4.92 45.66 -53.37
C ASN A 829 6.05 45.24 -52.41
N GLY A 830 7.29 45.27 -52.89
CA GLY A 830 8.45 44.87 -52.09
C GLY A 830 8.66 45.72 -50.84
N ALA A 831 9.06 45.08 -49.74
CA ALA A 831 9.36 45.75 -48.48
C ALA A 831 10.78 46.35 -48.49
N LYS A 832 10.97 47.40 -47.68
CA LYS A 832 12.31 47.93 -47.38
C LYS A 832 12.78 47.33 -46.06
N ILE A 833 13.93 46.66 -46.08
CA ILE A 833 14.55 46.07 -44.90
C ILE A 833 15.80 46.87 -44.60
N ALA A 834 15.97 47.35 -43.37
CA ALA A 834 17.12 48.14 -42.96
C ALA A 834 17.81 47.52 -41.74
N PHE A 835 19.14 47.49 -41.77
CA PHE A 835 20.00 47.11 -40.66
C PHE A 835 20.96 48.25 -40.33
N ARG A 836 21.02 48.67 -39.06
CA ARG A 836 22.03 49.63 -38.60
C ARG A 836 23.43 49.02 -38.69
N LEU A 837 24.37 49.75 -39.26
CA LEU A 837 25.73 49.27 -39.49
C LEU A 837 26.57 49.19 -38.21
N ASN A 838 26.31 50.00 -37.18
CA ASN A 838 27.01 49.96 -35.89
C ASN A 838 28.55 49.82 -36.01
N ASN A 839 29.18 50.64 -36.86
CA ASN A 839 30.62 50.64 -37.19
C ASN A 839 31.12 49.48 -38.06
N VAL A 840 30.23 48.71 -38.68
CA VAL A 840 30.60 47.72 -39.70
C VAL A 840 30.73 48.39 -41.07
N ASP A 841 31.79 48.05 -41.80
CA ASP A 841 32.06 48.56 -43.16
C ASP A 841 31.03 48.00 -44.15
N ILE A 842 30.32 48.90 -44.84
CA ILE A 842 29.28 48.58 -45.83
C ILE A 842 29.79 47.66 -46.94
N ASN A 843 31.07 47.74 -47.32
CA ASN A 843 31.64 46.90 -48.38
C ASN A 843 31.91 45.46 -47.93
N LYS A 844 31.69 45.16 -46.64
CA LYS A 844 31.93 43.84 -46.03
C LYS A 844 30.65 43.15 -45.60
N VAL A 845 29.48 43.75 -45.85
CA VAL A 845 28.18 43.22 -45.44
C VAL A 845 27.15 43.36 -46.56
N SER A 846 26.21 42.43 -46.60
CA SER A 846 25.03 42.49 -47.44
C SER A 846 23.82 41.99 -46.65
N ILE A 847 22.61 42.28 -47.14
CA ILE A 847 21.39 41.72 -46.56
C ILE A 847 21.03 40.45 -47.34
N GLY A 848 21.04 39.32 -46.66
CA GLY A 848 20.57 38.05 -47.20
C GLY A 848 19.18 37.67 -46.69
N TYR A 849 18.42 36.96 -47.49
CA TYR A 849 17.21 36.25 -47.06
C TYR A 849 17.31 34.76 -47.42
N TRP A 850 16.65 33.92 -46.63
CA TRP A 850 16.55 32.49 -46.90
C TRP A 850 15.31 32.21 -47.74
N ASP A 851 15.48 31.56 -48.90
CA ASP A 851 14.36 31.27 -49.82
C ASP A 851 13.71 29.90 -49.60
N GLY A 852 14.28 29.07 -48.71
CA GLY A 852 13.85 27.70 -48.45
C GLY A 852 14.88 26.63 -48.84
N GLU A 853 15.87 26.98 -49.65
CA GLU A 853 16.94 26.08 -50.15
C GLU A 853 18.34 26.68 -50.01
N LEU A 854 18.51 27.99 -50.25
CA LEU A 854 19.80 28.68 -50.17
C LEU A 854 19.64 30.16 -49.77
N TRP A 855 20.73 30.73 -49.26
CA TRP A 855 20.78 32.15 -48.94
C TRP A 855 20.90 32.99 -50.22
N ARG A 856 19.98 33.93 -50.40
CA ARG A 856 19.98 34.88 -51.51
C ARG A 856 20.25 36.29 -51.01
N GLU A 857 21.07 37.02 -51.75
CA GLU A 857 21.35 38.42 -51.47
C GLU A 857 20.21 39.33 -51.98
N LEU A 858 19.79 40.28 -51.16
CA LEU A 858 18.91 41.37 -51.58
C LEU A 858 19.76 42.51 -52.14
N PRO A 859 19.31 43.15 -53.25
CA PRO A 859 19.91 44.40 -53.71
C PRO A 859 19.91 45.41 -52.57
N SER A 860 21.11 45.76 -52.10
CA SER A 860 21.32 46.55 -50.89
C SER A 860 22.07 47.85 -51.18
N PHE A 861 21.71 48.93 -50.49
CA PHE A 861 22.35 50.24 -50.61
C PHE A 861 22.46 50.94 -49.26
N LEU A 862 23.35 51.93 -49.16
CA LEU A 862 23.54 52.72 -47.95
C LEU A 862 22.39 53.74 -47.78
N SER A 863 21.89 53.90 -46.56
CA SER A 863 20.93 54.95 -46.21
C SER A 863 21.50 56.35 -46.40
N GLU A 864 20.64 57.35 -46.61
CA GLU A 864 21.05 58.75 -46.83
C GLU A 864 21.86 59.34 -45.65
N ASP A 865 21.58 58.89 -44.42
CA ASP A 865 22.31 59.29 -43.21
C ASP A 865 23.62 58.50 -43.01
N GLY A 866 23.89 57.50 -43.85
CA GLY A 866 25.06 56.63 -43.76
C GLY A 866 25.05 55.63 -42.59
N LEU A 867 23.96 55.52 -41.85
CA LEU A 867 23.89 54.72 -40.62
C LEU A 867 23.40 53.29 -40.82
N SER A 868 22.76 52.97 -41.95
CA SER A 868 22.13 51.68 -42.20
C SER A 868 22.36 51.16 -43.62
N ILE A 869 22.41 49.84 -43.77
CA ILE A 869 22.25 49.17 -45.06
C ILE A 869 20.77 48.88 -45.29
N ILE A 870 20.26 49.15 -46.48
CA ILE A 870 18.85 49.00 -46.87
C ILE A 870 18.75 48.05 -48.05
N GLY A 871 17.98 46.98 -47.91
CA GLY A 871 17.61 46.04 -48.96
C GLY A 871 16.16 46.25 -49.38
N VAL A 872 15.85 46.00 -50.64
CA VAL A 872 14.47 46.05 -51.17
C VAL A 872 14.15 44.73 -51.86
N GLY A 873 13.06 44.09 -51.45
CA GLY A 873 12.67 42.74 -51.92
C GLY A 873 11.19 42.47 -51.83
#